data_AF-A0A143HPV4-F1
#
_entry.id   AF-A0A143HPV4-F1
#
_cell.length_a   1.000
_cell.length_b   1.000
_cell.length_c   1.000
_cell.angle_alpha   90.00
_cell.angle_beta   90.00
_cell.angle_gamma   90.00
#
_symmetry.space_group_name_H-M   'P 1'
#
loop_
_entity.id
_entity.type
_entity.pdbx_description
1 polymer ?
#
loop_
_entity_poly.entity_id
_entity_poly.type
_entity_poly.pdbx_seq_one_letter_code
_entity_poly.pdbx_strand_id
1 'polypeptide(L)'
;MNNNRNIYVPLRSALSVAVITYCGHSAGALADSGKNDANLEQMVVTGVKTELPLSPVTDPKKPRQPLPANDGADYLKTIAGFSVIRKGGTDGDPVLRGMAGSRLNMVLDGDTILGGCSNRMDPPTAYIFPETLDTIKVIKGPQTVKYGPGNSAGVVLFERDRERPTEAGWHLYTSLLAGTAGREDGTVDASYASPEFSLRGTATQASADNYEDGDGVEVHSQYQRWKGQLTAAWTPDADTRFELNASRSDGEAAYADRGVDGAKFARESYGAKFSRENISELVQSIEFHAYYNYVDHVMDNFSLREPSGMMATQMAMNPDRKTTGGKLALELAPTEAVQWSLGLDVRDDRHSNRSTMHQQLMDYRDMKREADAEFQQVGLYSEISWEVLPGRRWITGVRVDEWEVRDLRDTVKLSMMQSVANPTAGDSRKEQLHSGFLRYEFALDSAPAASATVYAGLGYSERFPDYWEIFAKETEDSISALGIAPEKTTQLDMGYLYSGERLSASVSTFANTVDDYLMIQTGYMKSAVSTDTGMSGMDGASAMRSTSIVRNIDARTWGLEMELNYRLQDNLRTELTVSSVRGANESDGTTLAQLPPWEARLGLYYELPRWSAGVLWRSIASQERVDIGKGNIAGQDFGPTDAANILSVNAGWRLTNELLLTAGIDNLLDETYAEHISRAGATIPGFDQLTRINEPGRTLWLKGVYSF
;
A
#
# COMPACT_ATOMS: atom_id res chain seq x y z
N MET A 1 -35.34 5.07 -46.47
CA MET A 1 -34.16 5.88 -46.84
C MET A 1 -33.31 6.06 -45.60
N ASN A 2 -32.08 5.50 -45.63
CA ASN A 2 -30.85 5.76 -44.85
C ASN A 2 -30.93 6.66 -43.60
N ASN A 3 -30.27 6.38 -42.45
CA ASN A 3 -28.91 5.90 -42.27
C ASN A 3 -28.63 5.48 -40.80
N ASN A 4 -27.74 4.50 -40.62
CA ASN A 4 -26.76 4.24 -39.55
C ASN A 4 -27.13 4.27 -38.05
N ARG A 5 -27.25 3.08 -37.46
CA ARG A 5 -26.92 2.79 -36.05
C ARG A 5 -25.73 1.83 -36.01
N ASN A 6 -24.59 2.28 -35.51
CA ASN A 6 -23.46 1.40 -35.16
C ASN A 6 -23.68 0.89 -33.74
N ILE A 7 -23.95 -0.41 -33.61
CA ILE A 7 -23.94 -1.15 -32.36
C ILE A 7 -22.52 -1.70 -32.20
N TYR A 8 -21.79 -1.23 -31.19
CA TYR A 8 -20.54 -1.84 -30.77
C TYR A 8 -20.87 -3.10 -29.96
N VAL A 9 -20.53 -4.26 -30.51
CA VAL A 9 -20.46 -5.54 -29.81
C VAL A 9 -18.99 -5.76 -29.44
N PRO A 10 -18.61 -5.97 -28.17
CA PRO A 10 -17.23 -6.33 -27.85
C PRO A 10 -16.98 -7.77 -28.31
N LEU A 11 -16.03 -7.93 -29.22
CA LEU A 11 -15.50 -9.22 -29.67
C LEU A 11 -14.83 -9.92 -28.47
N ARG A 12 -15.47 -10.95 -27.93
CA ARG A 12 -14.78 -12.03 -27.21
C ARG A 12 -13.87 -12.75 -28.22
N SER A 13 -12.57 -12.53 -28.13
CA SER A 13 -11.58 -13.25 -28.95
C SER A 13 -10.62 -13.96 -28.01
N ALA A 14 -10.74 -15.28 -28.00
CA ALA A 14 -9.91 -16.21 -27.27
C ALA A 14 -8.42 -16.00 -27.57
N LEU A 15 -7.62 -15.81 -26.52
CA LEU A 15 -6.17 -15.98 -26.61
C LEU A 15 -5.90 -17.45 -26.89
N SER A 16 -5.55 -17.75 -28.14
CA SER A 16 -5.14 -19.08 -28.55
C SER A 16 -3.73 -19.33 -28.02
N VAL A 17 -3.57 -20.34 -27.18
CA VAL A 17 -2.29 -20.87 -26.70
C VAL A 17 -1.43 -21.25 -27.91
N ALA A 18 -0.40 -20.45 -28.20
CA ALA A 18 0.63 -20.83 -29.15
C ALA A 18 1.70 -21.64 -28.41
N VAL A 19 1.58 -22.96 -28.50
CA VAL A 19 2.65 -23.91 -28.17
C VAL A 19 3.83 -23.63 -29.10
N ILE A 20 4.94 -23.13 -28.56
CA ILE A 20 6.19 -23.01 -29.31
C ILE A 20 6.73 -24.42 -29.54
N THR A 21 6.57 -24.88 -30.77
CA THR A 21 7.10 -26.16 -31.23
C THR A 21 8.59 -25.99 -31.48
N TYR A 22 9.36 -26.85 -30.80
CA TYR A 22 10.79 -27.05 -30.93
C TYR A 22 11.22 -27.25 -32.40
N CYS A 23 12.19 -26.47 -32.87
CA CYS A 23 13.02 -26.81 -34.02
C CYS A 23 14.46 -26.45 -33.68
N GLY A 24 15.26 -27.47 -33.37
CA GLY A 24 16.69 -27.32 -33.18
C GLY A 24 17.39 -26.92 -34.48
N HIS A 25 18.45 -26.13 -34.35
CA HIS A 25 19.76 -26.33 -34.98
C HIS A 25 20.80 -25.52 -34.19
N SER A 26 21.72 -26.27 -33.58
CA SER A 26 23.10 -25.96 -33.18
C SER A 26 23.69 -24.55 -33.40
N ALA A 27 24.11 -23.92 -32.30
CA ALA A 27 25.37 -23.17 -32.22
C ALA A 27 25.98 -23.41 -30.83
N GLY A 28 27.16 -24.01 -30.81
CA GLY A 28 27.88 -24.36 -29.59
C GLY A 28 28.72 -23.21 -29.03
N ALA A 29 29.11 -23.42 -27.78
CA ALA A 29 30.24 -22.81 -27.07
C ALA A 29 30.20 -21.30 -26.87
N LEU A 30 29.72 -20.90 -25.68
CA LEU A 30 30.44 -20.00 -24.78
C LEU A 30 30.13 -20.46 -23.36
N ALA A 31 31.00 -21.33 -22.85
CA ALA A 31 31.21 -21.46 -21.43
C ALA A 31 32.34 -20.48 -21.10
N ASP A 32 32.02 -19.42 -20.36
CA ASP A 32 33.00 -18.87 -19.43
C ASP A 32 32.28 -18.41 -18.16
N SER A 33 32.92 -18.72 -17.06
CA SER A 33 32.44 -18.62 -15.69
C SER A 33 32.57 -17.20 -15.15
N GLY A 34 31.45 -16.63 -14.72
CA GLY A 34 31.43 -15.40 -13.93
C GLY A 34 30.15 -15.34 -13.12
N LYS A 35 30.30 -15.49 -11.79
CA LYS A 35 29.30 -15.26 -10.72
C LYS A 35 27.88 -14.88 -11.18
N ASN A 36 27.01 -15.88 -11.34
CA ASN A 36 25.57 -15.65 -11.40
C ASN A 36 24.97 -15.95 -10.01
N ASP A 37 24.55 -14.90 -9.31
CA ASP A 37 23.49 -14.98 -8.29
C ASP A 37 22.09 -15.15 -8.94
N ALA A 38 22.04 -15.47 -10.23
CA ALA A 38 20.83 -15.74 -11.01
C ALA A 38 20.24 -17.15 -10.75
N ASN A 39 20.24 -17.64 -9.51
CA ASN A 39 19.45 -18.83 -9.18
C ASN A 39 18.07 -18.38 -8.71
N LEU A 40 17.02 -18.75 -9.45
CA LEU A 40 15.65 -18.62 -8.98
C LEU A 40 15.51 -19.33 -7.63
N GLU A 41 15.26 -18.55 -6.57
CA GLU A 41 14.96 -19.11 -5.25
C GLU A 41 13.64 -19.86 -5.33
N GLN A 42 13.70 -21.16 -5.12
CA GLN A 42 12.54 -22.07 -5.20
C GLN A 42 11.69 -22.04 -3.92
N MET A 43 12.16 -21.38 -2.86
CA MET A 43 11.44 -21.23 -1.61
C MET A 43 10.34 -20.19 -1.74
N VAL A 44 9.15 -20.54 -1.26
CA VAL A 44 8.00 -19.64 -1.20
C VAL A 44 8.09 -18.82 0.09
N VAL A 45 8.10 -17.50 -0.05
CA VAL A 45 8.25 -16.54 1.05
C VAL A 45 6.93 -16.41 1.83
N THR A 46 7.00 -16.62 3.14
CA THR A 46 5.83 -16.49 4.03
C THR A 46 5.97 -15.41 5.10
N GLY A 47 7.18 -14.87 5.22
CA GLY A 47 7.59 -13.83 6.14
C GLY A 47 8.81 -13.12 5.57
N VAL A 48 9.03 -11.88 5.99
CA VAL A 48 10.16 -11.06 5.54
C VAL A 48 11.18 -10.95 6.67
N LYS A 49 12.46 -11.13 6.34
CA LYS A 49 13.57 -10.99 7.29
C LYS A 49 13.96 -9.51 7.45
N THR A 50 14.07 -9.05 8.70
CA THR A 50 14.63 -7.74 9.02
C THR A 50 16.15 -7.82 9.23
N GLU A 51 16.93 -7.22 8.33
CA GLU A 51 18.40 -7.18 8.45
C GLU A 51 18.94 -5.81 8.93
N LEU A 52 18.13 -4.76 8.81
CA LEU A 52 18.45 -3.41 9.24
C LEU A 52 17.46 -2.91 10.30
N PRO A 53 17.89 -2.10 11.29
CA PRO A 53 17.00 -1.55 12.31
C PRO A 53 15.74 -0.91 11.71
N LEU A 54 14.57 -1.40 12.13
CA LEU A 54 13.24 -0.95 11.69
C LEU A 54 12.99 -1.00 10.18
N SER A 55 13.88 -1.67 9.42
CA SER A 55 13.94 -1.53 7.98
C SER A 55 13.95 -2.87 7.24
N PRO A 56 12.85 -3.65 7.26
CA PRO A 56 12.78 -4.87 6.47
C PRO A 56 12.81 -4.53 4.98
N VAL A 57 13.57 -5.33 4.23
CA VAL A 57 13.78 -5.21 2.78
C VAL A 57 13.46 -6.53 2.13
N THR A 58 12.77 -6.52 1.00
CA THR A 58 12.29 -7.75 0.41
C THR A 58 12.09 -7.67 -1.10
N ASP A 59 12.38 -8.79 -1.77
CA ASP A 59 12.20 -8.96 -3.21
C ASP A 59 10.75 -9.40 -3.52
N PRO A 60 10.00 -8.61 -4.30
CA PRO A 60 8.61 -8.90 -4.60
C PRO A 60 8.40 -9.90 -5.74
N LYS A 61 9.43 -10.29 -6.50
CA LYS A 61 9.35 -11.31 -7.55
C LYS A 61 9.42 -12.73 -6.99
N LYS A 62 9.92 -12.91 -5.76
CA LYS A 62 9.95 -14.22 -5.10
C LYS A 62 8.53 -14.74 -4.87
N PRO A 63 8.24 -16.02 -5.17
CA PRO A 63 6.95 -16.64 -4.88
C PRO A 63 6.57 -16.45 -3.41
N ARG A 64 5.29 -16.22 -3.09
CA ARG A 64 4.83 -15.97 -1.72
C ARG A 64 3.64 -16.82 -1.32
N GLN A 65 3.52 -17.07 -0.01
CA GLN A 65 2.36 -17.70 0.61
C GLN A 65 1.94 -16.93 1.88
N PRO A 66 0.64 -16.58 2.07
CA PRO A 66 -0.52 -16.88 1.21
C PRO A 66 -0.39 -16.32 -0.21
N LEU A 67 -1.21 -16.88 -1.14
CA LEU A 67 -1.28 -16.66 -2.59
C LEU A 67 -0.55 -15.38 -3.07
N PRO A 68 0.28 -15.43 -4.12
CA PRO A 68 1.01 -14.27 -4.63
C PRO A 68 0.13 -13.01 -4.76
N ALA A 69 0.59 -11.95 -4.10
CA ALA A 69 -0.14 -10.69 -3.97
C ALA A 69 -0.42 -10.06 -5.35
N ASN A 70 -1.69 -9.72 -5.62
CA ASN A 70 -2.09 -8.96 -6.80
C ASN A 70 -1.78 -7.47 -6.67
N ASP A 71 -1.71 -6.95 -5.44
CA ASP A 71 -1.57 -5.54 -5.12
C ASP A 71 -0.55 -5.28 -4.00
N GLY A 72 -0.31 -4.00 -3.71
CA GLY A 72 0.65 -3.61 -2.68
C GLY A 72 0.22 -4.01 -1.25
N ALA A 73 -1.08 -4.07 -0.95
CA ALA A 73 -1.58 -4.33 0.40
C ALA A 73 -1.44 -5.82 0.76
N ASP A 74 -1.85 -6.70 -0.15
CA ASP A 74 -1.68 -8.15 0.00
C ASP A 74 -0.19 -8.51 0.17
N TYR A 75 0.69 -7.80 -0.54
CA TYR A 75 2.13 -7.98 -0.37
C TYR A 75 2.58 -7.61 1.05
N LEU A 76 2.20 -6.42 1.51
CA LEU A 76 2.57 -5.90 2.82
C LEU A 76 2.03 -6.75 3.96
N LYS A 77 0.89 -7.43 3.80
CA LYS A 77 0.34 -8.39 4.78
C LYS A 77 1.36 -9.46 5.18
N THR A 78 2.34 -9.78 4.33
CA THR A 78 3.41 -10.77 4.64
C THR A 78 4.51 -10.24 5.59
N ILE A 79 4.56 -8.92 5.83
CA ILE A 79 5.55 -8.27 6.69
C ILE A 79 5.00 -8.13 8.12
N ALA A 80 5.79 -8.48 9.13
CA ALA A 80 5.38 -8.39 10.53
C ALA A 80 4.91 -6.97 10.90
N GLY A 81 3.78 -6.87 11.60
CA GLY A 81 3.19 -5.59 12.00
C GLY A 81 2.24 -4.97 10.98
N PHE A 82 2.14 -5.53 9.77
CA PHE A 82 1.10 -5.16 8.82
C PHE A 82 -0.15 -6.03 8.95
N SER A 83 -1.30 -5.39 8.75
CA SER A 83 -2.60 -6.02 8.52
C SER A 83 -3.26 -5.32 7.33
N VAL A 84 -4.32 -5.91 6.78
CA VAL A 84 -5.04 -5.33 5.64
C VAL A 84 -6.52 -5.24 5.95
N ILE A 85 -7.12 -4.09 5.66
CA ILE A 85 -8.55 -3.90 5.68
C ILE A 85 -9.11 -4.43 4.36
N ARG A 86 -9.76 -5.60 4.40
CA ARG A 86 -10.39 -6.19 3.22
C ARG A 86 -11.66 -5.43 2.83
N LYS A 87 -11.80 -5.21 1.53
CA LYS A 87 -12.95 -4.56 0.88
C LYS A 87 -13.59 -5.43 -0.22
N GLY A 88 -12.85 -6.41 -0.73
CA GLY A 88 -13.21 -7.32 -1.82
C GLY A 88 -12.05 -8.29 -2.11
N GLY A 89 -11.76 -8.55 -3.38
CA GLY A 89 -10.66 -9.42 -3.83
C GLY A 89 -9.32 -8.70 -4.11
N THR A 90 -9.33 -7.36 -4.13
CA THR A 90 -8.16 -6.48 -4.34
C THR A 90 -8.40 -5.16 -3.58
N ASP A 91 -7.43 -4.26 -3.65
CA ASP A 91 -7.48 -2.85 -3.24
C ASP A 91 -7.65 -2.67 -1.73
N GLY A 92 -7.03 -3.59 -0.99
CA GLY A 92 -6.94 -3.54 0.47
C GLY A 92 -6.24 -2.26 0.95
N ASP A 93 -6.66 -1.75 2.11
CA ASP A 93 -5.93 -0.67 2.80
C ASP A 93 -4.94 -1.29 3.79
N PRO A 94 -3.62 -1.07 3.64
CA PRO A 94 -2.67 -1.60 4.60
C PRO A 94 -2.67 -0.79 5.89
N VAL A 95 -2.43 -1.49 6.99
CA VAL A 95 -2.38 -0.95 8.35
C VAL A 95 -1.08 -1.39 8.98
N LEU A 96 -0.21 -0.46 9.34
CA LEU A 96 1.04 -0.74 10.05
C LEU A 96 0.86 -0.36 11.51
N ARG A 97 1.06 -1.31 12.44
CA ARG A 97 0.97 -1.05 13.89
C ARG A 97 -0.36 -0.39 14.30
N GLY A 98 -1.46 -0.80 13.65
CA GLY A 98 -2.78 -0.23 13.89
C GLY A 98 -3.04 1.15 13.26
N MET A 99 -2.06 1.71 12.54
CA MET A 99 -2.17 3.00 11.87
C MET A 99 -2.41 2.81 10.37
N ALA A 100 -3.47 3.45 9.86
CA ALA A 100 -3.92 3.36 8.48
C ALA A 100 -3.93 4.74 7.78
N GLY A 101 -4.11 4.72 6.46
CA GLY A 101 -4.26 5.95 5.67
C GLY A 101 -2.96 6.74 5.54
N SER A 102 -3.06 8.07 5.50
CA SER A 102 -1.91 8.95 5.29
C SER A 102 -0.89 8.99 6.43
N ARG A 103 -1.09 8.22 7.51
CA ARG A 103 -0.07 7.95 8.53
C ARG A 103 1.07 7.08 7.99
N LEU A 104 0.79 6.28 6.97
CA LEU A 104 1.74 5.42 6.27
C LEU A 104 1.98 6.01 4.88
N ASN A 105 3.19 6.51 4.62
CA ASN A 105 3.52 7.03 3.31
C ASN A 105 4.00 5.93 2.37
N MET A 106 3.60 6.00 1.10
CA MET A 106 3.93 5.04 0.06
C MET A 106 4.56 5.76 -1.12
N VAL A 107 5.81 5.40 -1.39
CA VAL A 107 6.62 6.02 -2.43
C VAL A 107 6.89 4.98 -3.51
N LEU A 108 6.35 5.19 -4.71
CA LEU A 108 6.57 4.30 -5.86
C LEU A 108 7.66 4.88 -6.74
N ASP A 109 8.85 4.31 -6.65
CA ASP A 109 10.02 4.70 -7.42
C ASP A 109 10.32 6.21 -7.34
N GLY A 110 10.12 6.77 -6.14
CA GLY A 110 10.29 8.18 -5.81
C GLY A 110 9.01 9.03 -5.95
N ASP A 111 7.95 8.53 -6.57
CA ASP A 111 6.68 9.24 -6.73
C ASP A 111 5.82 9.11 -5.47
N THR A 112 5.17 10.20 -5.07
CA THR A 112 4.04 10.12 -4.13
C THR A 112 2.78 9.72 -4.90
N ILE A 113 2.16 8.61 -4.51
CA ILE A 113 0.91 8.13 -5.12
C ILE A 113 -0.27 8.47 -4.21
N LEU A 114 -1.30 9.07 -4.78
CA LEU A 114 -2.56 9.41 -4.11
C LEU A 114 -3.74 8.78 -4.86
N GLY A 115 -4.75 8.33 -4.11
CA GLY A 115 -6.03 7.89 -4.67
C GLY A 115 -6.98 9.06 -4.98
N GLY A 116 -7.98 8.80 -5.82
CA GLY A 116 -9.05 9.73 -6.15
C GLY A 116 -10.38 9.43 -5.45
N CYS A 117 -10.64 8.22 -4.99
CA CYS A 117 -11.94 7.91 -4.38
C CYS A 117 -12.11 8.59 -3.01
N SER A 118 -13.17 9.39 -2.82
CA SER A 118 -13.52 9.97 -1.51
C SER A 118 -13.88 8.93 -0.43
N ASN A 119 -14.08 7.66 -0.81
CA ASN A 119 -14.32 6.53 0.10
C ASN A 119 -13.17 5.50 0.08
N ARG A 120 -11.99 5.86 -0.45
CA ARG A 120 -10.79 5.02 -0.50
C ARG A 120 -11.03 3.65 -1.14
N MET A 121 -11.76 3.58 -2.26
CA MET A 121 -11.73 2.37 -3.10
C MET A 121 -10.30 2.11 -3.59
N ASP A 122 -9.57 3.17 -3.93
CA ASP A 122 -8.24 3.14 -4.51
C ASP A 122 -7.15 3.70 -3.57
N PRO A 123 -6.85 3.03 -2.44
CA PRO A 123 -5.66 3.40 -1.66
C PRO A 123 -4.40 3.31 -2.55
N PRO A 124 -3.28 3.97 -2.20
CA PRO A 124 -2.10 3.96 -3.06
C PRO A 124 -1.62 2.55 -3.45
N THR A 125 -1.81 1.55 -2.58
CA THR A 125 -1.56 0.13 -2.83
C THR A 125 -2.34 -0.47 -4.00
N ALA A 126 -3.53 0.04 -4.33
CA ALA A 126 -4.32 -0.39 -5.48
C ALA A 126 -3.58 -0.13 -6.81
N TYR A 127 -2.68 0.84 -6.85
CA TYR A 127 -1.88 1.17 -8.04
C TYR A 127 -0.50 0.49 -8.08
N ILE A 128 -0.21 -0.36 -7.09
CA ILE A 128 1.06 -1.07 -6.97
C ILE A 128 0.89 -2.48 -7.52
N PHE A 129 1.85 -2.89 -8.35
CA PHE A 129 1.93 -4.22 -8.96
C PHE A 129 3.27 -4.81 -8.50
N PRO A 130 3.30 -5.62 -7.42
CA PRO A 130 4.54 -5.99 -6.75
C PRO A 130 5.59 -6.64 -7.65
N GLU A 131 5.20 -7.57 -8.53
CA GLU A 131 6.16 -8.27 -9.43
C GLU A 131 6.81 -7.37 -10.48
N THR A 132 6.35 -6.12 -10.64
CA THR A 132 6.99 -5.11 -11.52
C THR A 132 8.12 -4.34 -10.84
N LEU A 133 8.37 -4.61 -9.57
CA LEU A 133 9.35 -3.95 -8.72
C LEU A 133 10.50 -4.90 -8.42
N ASP A 134 11.61 -4.35 -7.96
CA ASP A 134 12.79 -5.14 -7.61
C ASP A 134 13.00 -5.17 -6.09
N THR A 135 12.58 -4.12 -5.38
CA THR A 135 12.70 -4.03 -3.92
C THR A 135 11.47 -3.38 -3.31
N ILE A 136 11.01 -3.93 -2.19
CA ILE A 136 10.08 -3.26 -1.27
C ILE A 136 10.77 -3.11 0.08
N LYS A 137 10.90 -1.87 0.55
CA LYS A 137 11.51 -1.51 1.83
C LYS A 137 10.50 -0.80 2.71
N VAL A 138 10.44 -1.17 3.98
CA VAL A 138 9.63 -0.47 4.98
C VAL A 138 10.57 0.25 5.93
N ILE A 139 10.21 1.43 6.41
CA ILE A 139 10.86 2.12 7.52
C ILE A 139 9.77 2.33 8.58
N LYS A 140 9.84 1.58 9.67
CA LYS A 140 8.79 1.59 10.71
C LYS A 140 8.99 2.76 11.68
N GLY A 141 7.89 3.42 12.02
CA GLY A 141 7.87 4.59 12.91
C GLY A 141 8.41 5.87 12.27
N PRO A 142 8.31 7.02 12.96
CA PRO A 142 8.81 8.30 12.49
C PRO A 142 10.34 8.38 12.65
N GLN A 143 11.07 7.57 11.87
CA GLN A 143 12.51 7.30 12.01
C GLN A 143 13.32 7.65 10.75
N THR A 144 12.74 8.49 9.89
CA THR A 144 13.41 9.14 8.76
C THR A 144 12.66 10.41 8.38
N VAL A 145 13.38 11.38 7.81
CA VAL A 145 12.80 12.63 7.27
C VAL A 145 12.93 12.76 5.75
N LYS A 146 13.47 11.74 5.06
CA LYS A 146 13.84 11.82 3.63
C LYS A 146 12.69 11.70 2.63
N TYR A 147 11.52 11.25 3.07
CA TYR A 147 10.46 10.78 2.17
C TYR A 147 9.14 11.51 2.44
N GLY A 148 9.13 12.83 2.28
CA GLY A 148 7.96 13.66 2.52
C GLY A 148 7.53 13.73 4.01
N PRO A 149 6.51 14.55 4.31
CA PRO A 149 6.04 14.77 5.69
C PRO A 149 4.96 13.78 6.15
N GLY A 150 4.68 13.81 7.45
CA GLY A 150 3.49 13.17 8.03
C GLY A 150 3.59 11.66 8.25
N ASN A 151 4.79 11.10 8.15
CA ASN A 151 5.07 9.66 8.22
C ASN A 151 5.03 9.13 9.67
N SER A 152 3.90 9.25 10.36
CA SER A 152 3.77 8.89 11.77
C SER A 152 3.84 7.38 12.02
N ALA A 153 3.29 6.56 11.12
CA ALA A 153 3.35 5.10 11.20
C ALA A 153 4.64 4.53 10.58
N GLY A 154 5.08 5.13 9.47
CA GLY A 154 6.26 4.71 8.73
C GLY A 154 6.19 5.07 7.25
N VAL A 155 7.16 4.56 6.49
CA VAL A 155 7.29 4.75 5.05
C VAL A 155 7.44 3.40 4.37
N VAL A 156 6.80 3.20 3.23
CA VAL A 156 7.02 2.07 2.34
C VAL A 156 7.56 2.57 1.01
N LEU A 157 8.73 2.06 0.63
CA LEU A 157 9.42 2.37 -0.61
C LEU A 157 9.27 1.18 -1.55
N PHE A 158 8.72 1.42 -2.72
CA PHE A 158 8.53 0.46 -3.79
C PHE A 158 9.49 0.82 -4.92
N GLU A 159 10.62 0.12 -5.01
CA GLU A 159 11.78 0.54 -5.78
C GLU A 159 12.10 -0.41 -6.93
N ARG A 160 12.73 0.15 -7.95
CA ARG A 160 13.31 -0.57 -9.07
C ARG A 160 14.82 -0.34 -9.05
N ASP A 161 15.55 -1.37 -9.44
CA ASP A 161 16.99 -1.34 -9.49
C ASP A 161 17.48 -0.37 -10.58
N ARG A 162 18.56 0.32 -10.26
CA ARG A 162 19.21 1.35 -11.08
C ARG A 162 20.69 1.09 -11.29
N GLU A 163 21.18 -0.09 -10.90
CA GLU A 163 22.58 -0.47 -11.06
C GLU A 163 23.05 -0.33 -12.53
N ARG A 164 24.27 0.21 -12.69
CA ARG A 164 24.90 0.35 -14.00
C ARG A 164 25.46 -1.02 -14.41
N PRO A 165 24.98 -1.62 -15.51
CA PRO A 165 25.51 -2.91 -15.96
C PRO A 165 26.96 -2.74 -16.46
N THR A 166 27.77 -3.78 -16.29
CA THR A 166 29.16 -3.81 -16.77
C THR A 166 29.28 -4.21 -18.24
N GLU A 167 28.30 -4.96 -18.75
CA GLU A 167 28.27 -5.46 -20.12
C GLU A 167 26.86 -5.30 -20.72
N ALA A 168 26.77 -5.37 -22.05
CA ALA A 168 25.48 -5.33 -22.72
C ALA A 168 24.77 -6.68 -22.61
N GLY A 169 23.50 -6.68 -22.19
CA GLY A 169 22.73 -7.89 -21.98
C GLY A 169 21.24 -7.68 -22.11
N TRP A 170 20.54 -8.77 -22.42
CA TRP A 170 19.10 -8.87 -22.30
C TRP A 170 18.77 -9.59 -21.00
N HIS A 171 17.73 -9.13 -20.32
CA HIS A 171 17.10 -9.85 -19.24
C HIS A 171 15.62 -10.02 -19.55
N LEU A 172 15.08 -11.21 -19.29
CA LEU A 172 13.66 -11.47 -19.37
C LEU A 172 13.21 -12.17 -18.10
N TYR A 173 12.21 -11.60 -17.44
CA TYR A 173 11.43 -12.24 -16.40
C TYR A 173 9.98 -12.36 -16.87
N THR A 174 9.39 -13.54 -16.77
CA THR A 174 7.97 -13.74 -17.02
C THR A 174 7.38 -14.69 -15.99
N SER A 175 6.14 -14.42 -15.58
CA SER A 175 5.39 -15.29 -14.70
C SER A 175 3.96 -15.48 -15.18
N LEU A 176 3.43 -16.67 -14.93
CA LEU A 176 2.03 -17.03 -15.15
C LEU A 176 1.50 -17.71 -13.90
N LEU A 177 0.34 -17.30 -13.42
CA LEU A 177 -0.36 -17.91 -12.28
C LEU A 177 -1.77 -18.29 -12.69
N ALA A 178 -2.21 -19.47 -12.25
CA ALA A 178 -3.59 -19.91 -12.29
C ALA A 178 -4.03 -20.37 -10.90
N GLY A 179 -5.26 -20.09 -10.51
CA GLY A 179 -5.78 -20.46 -9.20
C GLY A 179 -7.29 -20.66 -9.14
N THR A 180 -7.78 -20.88 -7.93
CA THR A 180 -9.22 -21.03 -7.63
C THR A 180 -9.94 -19.69 -7.88
N ALA A 181 -11.27 -19.73 -8.05
CA ALA A 181 -12.08 -18.56 -8.41
C ALA A 181 -11.61 -17.86 -9.69
N GLY A 182 -11.28 -18.65 -10.73
CA GLY A 182 -10.88 -18.11 -12.04
C GLY A 182 -9.62 -17.22 -12.00
N ARG A 183 -8.79 -17.33 -10.95
CA ARG A 183 -7.62 -16.46 -10.78
C ARG A 183 -6.60 -16.71 -11.89
N GLU A 184 -6.24 -15.66 -12.61
CA GLU A 184 -5.23 -15.67 -13.67
C GLU A 184 -4.34 -14.42 -13.55
N ASP A 185 -3.02 -14.61 -13.41
CA ASP A 185 -2.05 -13.52 -13.47
C ASP A 185 -0.97 -13.79 -14.52
N GLY A 186 -0.53 -12.72 -15.19
CA GLY A 186 0.58 -12.76 -16.12
C GLY A 186 1.46 -11.53 -15.98
N THR A 187 2.77 -11.74 -15.93
CA THR A 187 3.78 -10.67 -15.94
C THR A 187 4.82 -10.94 -17.02
N VAL A 188 5.21 -9.89 -17.73
CA VAL A 188 6.37 -9.86 -18.61
C VAL A 188 7.19 -8.62 -18.27
N ASP A 189 8.45 -8.81 -17.91
CA ASP A 189 9.44 -7.77 -17.69
C ASP A 189 10.66 -8.08 -18.56
N ALA A 190 10.88 -7.25 -19.57
CA ALA A 190 11.98 -7.41 -20.51
C ALA A 190 12.85 -6.15 -20.47
N SER A 191 14.16 -6.33 -20.37
CA SER A 191 15.09 -5.21 -20.42
C SER A 191 16.29 -5.52 -21.30
N TYR A 192 16.80 -4.46 -21.91
CA TYR A 192 18.13 -4.42 -22.50
C TYR A 192 18.92 -3.37 -21.74
N ALA A 193 20.10 -3.74 -21.25
CA ALA A 193 20.95 -2.85 -20.49
C ALA A 193 22.39 -2.95 -21.01
N SER A 194 23.07 -1.81 -21.09
CA SER A 194 24.47 -1.64 -21.44
C SER A 194 25.06 -0.51 -20.58
N PRO A 195 26.40 -0.36 -20.47
CA PRO A 195 26.99 0.67 -19.63
C PRO A 195 26.54 2.10 -19.97
N GLU A 196 26.11 2.37 -21.20
CA GLU A 196 25.69 3.69 -21.66
C GLU A 196 24.17 3.88 -21.74
N PHE A 197 23.40 2.80 -21.87
CA PHE A 197 21.96 2.87 -22.12
C PHE A 197 21.22 1.66 -21.58
N SER A 198 20.05 1.88 -20.97
CA SER A 198 19.12 0.83 -20.60
C SER A 198 17.68 1.16 -21.03
N LEU A 199 16.95 0.12 -21.40
CA LEU A 199 15.53 0.16 -21.74
C LEU A 199 14.85 -1.02 -21.05
N ARG A 200 13.79 -0.77 -20.29
CA ARG A 200 12.99 -1.79 -19.61
C ARG A 200 11.51 -1.58 -19.93
N GLY A 201 10.85 -2.64 -20.37
CA GLY A 201 9.42 -2.69 -20.61
C GLY A 201 8.77 -3.74 -19.71
N THR A 202 7.72 -3.35 -19.00
CA THR A 202 6.96 -4.25 -18.13
C THR A 202 5.48 -4.22 -18.49
N ALA A 203 4.85 -5.37 -18.55
CA ALA A 203 3.41 -5.54 -18.76
C ALA A 203 2.86 -6.58 -17.79
N THR A 204 1.71 -6.28 -17.18
CA THR A 204 0.99 -7.19 -16.28
C THR A 204 -0.49 -7.25 -16.59
N GLN A 205 -1.11 -8.38 -16.31
CA GLN A 205 -2.54 -8.61 -16.30
C GLN A 205 -2.86 -9.51 -15.09
N ALA A 206 -3.90 -9.19 -14.33
CA ALA A 206 -4.41 -10.02 -13.26
C ALA A 206 -5.95 -9.96 -13.24
N SER A 207 -6.60 -11.09 -13.01
CA SER A 207 -8.06 -11.17 -12.84
C SER A 207 -8.47 -12.32 -11.94
N ALA A 208 -9.58 -12.18 -11.24
CA ALA A 208 -10.22 -13.26 -10.50
C ALA A 208 -11.74 -13.05 -10.49
N ASP A 209 -12.48 -14.16 -10.43
CA ASP A 209 -13.89 -14.18 -10.12
C ASP A 209 -14.12 -13.98 -8.61
N ASN A 210 -15.38 -14.03 -8.18
CA ASN A 210 -15.72 -14.04 -6.76
C ASN A 210 -15.14 -15.27 -6.06
N TYR A 211 -14.56 -15.09 -4.87
CA TYR A 211 -14.17 -16.21 -4.02
C TYR A 211 -15.30 -16.64 -3.11
N GLU A 212 -15.19 -17.86 -2.58
CA GLU A 212 -16.02 -18.37 -1.49
C GLU A 212 -15.22 -18.31 -0.18
N ASP A 213 -15.88 -17.97 0.92
CA ASP A 213 -15.30 -18.12 2.27
C ASP A 213 -15.28 -19.60 2.72
N GLY A 214 -14.79 -19.86 3.93
CA GLY A 214 -14.71 -21.23 4.48
C GLY A 214 -16.06 -21.94 4.69
N ASP A 215 -17.17 -21.18 4.73
CA ASP A 215 -18.53 -21.71 4.86
C ASP A 215 -19.18 -21.95 3.47
N GLY A 216 -18.45 -21.66 2.39
CA GLY A 216 -18.94 -21.76 1.01
C GLY A 216 -19.84 -20.58 0.61
N VAL A 217 -19.78 -19.45 1.32
CA VAL A 217 -20.52 -18.24 0.96
C VAL A 217 -19.70 -17.45 -0.05
N GLU A 218 -20.29 -17.21 -1.23
CA GLU A 218 -19.69 -16.37 -2.26
C GLU A 218 -19.60 -14.90 -1.79
N VAL A 219 -18.45 -14.27 -2.02
CA VAL A 219 -18.20 -12.87 -1.67
C VAL A 219 -18.07 -12.03 -2.94
N HIS A 220 -18.77 -10.88 -3.00
CA HIS A 220 -18.69 -9.93 -4.13
C HIS A 220 -17.28 -9.33 -4.24
N SER A 221 -16.40 -9.96 -5.00
CA SER A 221 -14.95 -9.77 -4.91
C SER A 221 -14.20 -9.88 -6.23
N GLN A 222 -14.88 -10.13 -7.35
CA GLN A 222 -14.26 -10.21 -8.68
C GLN A 222 -13.49 -8.93 -9.02
N TYR A 223 -12.41 -9.07 -9.78
CA TYR A 223 -11.64 -7.93 -10.26
C TYR A 223 -10.87 -8.26 -11.54
N GLN A 224 -10.47 -7.21 -12.25
CA GLN A 224 -9.53 -7.27 -13.35
C GLN A 224 -8.62 -6.03 -13.33
N ARG A 225 -7.33 -6.19 -13.55
CA ARG A 225 -6.36 -5.08 -13.59
C ARG A 225 -5.19 -5.36 -14.50
N TRP A 226 -4.58 -4.30 -15.00
CA TRP A 226 -3.39 -4.39 -15.85
C TRP A 226 -2.50 -3.17 -15.70
N LYS A 227 -1.21 -3.33 -16.01
CA LYS A 227 -0.24 -2.24 -16.06
C LYS A 227 0.70 -2.42 -17.26
N GLY A 228 1.04 -1.31 -17.90
CA GLY A 228 2.12 -1.19 -18.86
C GLY A 228 3.10 -0.10 -18.44
N GLN A 229 4.39 -0.35 -18.54
CA GLN A 229 5.42 0.60 -18.17
C GLN A 229 6.63 0.51 -19.10
N LEU A 230 7.19 1.67 -19.44
CA LEU A 230 8.45 1.81 -20.16
C LEU A 230 9.40 2.70 -19.36
N THR A 231 10.65 2.29 -19.24
CA THR A 231 11.72 3.07 -18.60
C THR A 231 12.93 3.07 -19.51
N ALA A 232 13.46 4.25 -19.79
CA ALA A 232 14.68 4.43 -20.56
C ALA A 232 15.66 5.23 -19.72
N ALA A 233 16.90 4.76 -19.62
CA ALA A 233 17.97 5.51 -18.95
C ALA A 233 19.22 5.62 -19.82
N TRP A 234 19.89 6.76 -19.69
CA TRP A 234 21.14 7.09 -20.34
C TRP A 234 22.20 7.37 -19.28
N THR A 235 23.33 6.69 -19.40
CA THR A 235 24.46 6.72 -18.46
C THR A 235 25.74 7.12 -19.21
N PRO A 236 25.95 8.42 -19.50
CA PRO A 236 27.08 8.87 -20.33
C PRO A 236 28.46 8.54 -19.78
N ASP A 237 28.55 8.36 -18.47
CA ASP A 237 29.75 7.97 -17.73
C ASP A 237 29.36 7.07 -16.55
N ALA A 238 30.35 6.72 -15.71
CA ALA A 238 30.12 5.85 -14.56
C ALA A 238 29.33 6.48 -13.43
N ASP A 239 29.28 7.81 -13.39
CA ASP A 239 28.79 8.55 -12.25
C ASP A 239 27.50 9.29 -12.55
N THR A 240 27.05 9.33 -13.80
CA THR A 240 25.90 10.14 -14.24
C THR A 240 24.81 9.26 -14.83
N ARG A 241 23.56 9.48 -14.41
CA ARG A 241 22.38 8.76 -14.92
C ARG A 241 21.21 9.71 -15.15
N PHE A 242 20.62 9.64 -16.34
CA PHE A 242 19.33 10.24 -16.66
C PHE A 242 18.31 9.14 -16.90
N GLU A 243 17.13 9.21 -16.30
CA GLU A 243 16.07 8.23 -16.48
C GLU A 243 14.75 8.93 -16.77
N LEU A 244 14.02 8.39 -17.75
CA LEU A 244 12.64 8.73 -18.03
C LEU A 244 11.78 7.47 -17.85
N ASN A 245 10.65 7.63 -17.17
CA ASN A 245 9.67 6.57 -17.03
C ASN A 245 8.27 7.05 -17.43
N ALA A 246 7.51 6.14 -18.05
CA ALA A 246 6.12 6.35 -18.38
C ALA A 246 5.34 5.06 -18.04
N SER A 247 4.22 5.20 -17.34
CA SER A 247 3.37 4.07 -16.98
C SER A 247 1.89 4.38 -17.14
N ARG A 248 1.13 3.35 -17.52
CA ARG A 248 -0.33 3.34 -17.56
C ARG A 248 -0.85 2.08 -16.90
N SER A 249 -1.94 2.19 -16.17
CA SER A 249 -2.68 1.06 -15.64
C SER A 249 -4.17 1.36 -15.64
N ASP A 250 -4.99 0.33 -15.64
CA ASP A 250 -6.43 0.42 -15.40
C ASP A 250 -6.91 -0.88 -14.76
N GLY A 251 -8.14 -0.87 -14.28
CA GLY A 251 -8.79 -2.03 -13.71
C GLY A 251 -10.23 -1.75 -13.30
N GLU A 252 -10.86 -2.79 -12.79
CA GLU A 252 -12.19 -2.79 -12.21
C GLU A 252 -12.20 -3.78 -11.04
N ALA A 253 -12.99 -3.49 -10.00
CA ALA A 253 -13.05 -4.29 -8.80
C ALA A 253 -14.43 -4.21 -8.14
N ALA A 254 -14.94 -5.39 -7.77
CA ALA A 254 -16.12 -5.56 -6.95
C ALA A 254 -15.81 -5.29 -5.48
N TYR A 255 -16.73 -4.57 -4.81
CA TYR A 255 -16.63 -4.21 -3.40
C TYR A 255 -17.78 -4.80 -2.58
N ALA A 256 -17.43 -5.68 -1.64
CA ALA A 256 -18.37 -6.30 -0.73
C ALA A 256 -18.82 -5.37 0.42
N ASP A 257 -18.13 -4.25 0.67
CA ASP A 257 -18.39 -3.35 1.81
C ASP A 257 -19.30 -2.15 1.51
N ARG A 258 -19.77 -2.01 0.27
CA ARG A 258 -20.50 -0.79 -0.15
C ARG A 258 -21.46 -1.05 -1.32
N GLY A 259 -22.29 -0.04 -1.61
CA GLY A 259 -23.38 -0.11 -2.61
C GLY A 259 -22.99 0.18 -4.07
N VAL A 260 -21.70 0.43 -4.33
CA VAL A 260 -21.15 0.73 -5.67
C VAL A 260 -19.83 -0.04 -5.85
N ASP A 261 -19.47 -0.35 -7.08
CA ASP A 261 -18.21 -0.98 -7.46
C ASP A 261 -17.28 0.02 -8.15
N GLY A 262 -15.99 -0.31 -8.22
CA GLY A 262 -15.04 0.44 -9.02
C GLY A 262 -15.03 -0.10 -10.45
N ALA A 263 -15.60 0.64 -11.39
CA ALA A 263 -15.66 0.28 -12.81
C ALA A 263 -14.44 0.77 -13.61
N LYS A 264 -13.60 1.60 -13.01
CA LYS A 264 -12.37 2.13 -13.62
C LYS A 264 -11.38 2.58 -12.56
N PHE A 265 -10.10 2.23 -12.72
CA PHE A 265 -8.98 2.63 -11.86
C PHE A 265 -7.80 3.11 -12.73
N ALA A 266 -8.09 3.99 -13.70
CA ALA A 266 -7.07 4.40 -14.64
C ALA A 266 -6.03 5.29 -13.97
N ARG A 267 -4.76 4.99 -14.21
CA ARG A 267 -3.63 5.79 -13.78
C ARG A 267 -2.69 6.05 -14.95
N GLU A 268 -2.24 7.28 -15.06
CA GLU A 268 -1.14 7.70 -15.93
C GLU A 268 -0.02 8.31 -15.08
N SER A 269 1.22 7.97 -15.39
CA SER A 269 2.38 8.48 -14.65
C SER A 269 3.57 8.68 -15.55
N TYR A 270 4.26 9.80 -15.35
CA TYR A 270 5.48 10.18 -16.04
C TYR A 270 6.48 10.69 -15.02
N GLY A 271 7.72 10.22 -15.07
CA GLY A 271 8.78 10.67 -14.18
C GLY A 271 10.10 10.88 -14.91
N ALA A 272 10.87 11.84 -14.43
CA ALA A 272 12.21 12.16 -14.92
C ALA A 272 13.17 12.26 -13.74
N LYS A 273 14.25 11.48 -13.79
CA LYS A 273 15.29 11.47 -12.77
C LYS A 273 16.65 11.78 -13.36
N PHE A 274 17.44 12.47 -12.56
CA PHE A 274 18.86 12.70 -12.78
C PHE A 274 19.59 12.35 -11.50
N SER A 275 20.64 11.55 -11.59
CA SER A 275 21.58 11.36 -10.49
C SER A 275 23.00 11.57 -10.99
N ARG A 276 23.82 12.16 -10.13
CA ARG A 276 25.27 12.17 -10.28
C ARG A 276 25.95 11.80 -8.98
N GLU A 277 26.83 10.83 -9.02
CA GLU A 277 27.61 10.30 -7.89
C GLU A 277 29.08 10.73 -8.00
N ASN A 278 29.89 10.37 -7.00
CA ASN A 278 31.33 10.59 -6.94
C ASN A 278 31.77 12.02 -7.34
N ILE A 279 31.01 13.04 -6.93
CA ILE A 279 31.25 14.43 -7.36
C ILE A 279 32.54 14.99 -6.74
N SER A 280 32.77 14.73 -5.45
CA SER A 280 33.96 15.13 -4.69
C SER A 280 34.02 14.35 -3.37
N GLU A 281 35.07 14.56 -2.57
CA GLU A 281 35.14 13.98 -1.21
C GLU A 281 34.00 14.47 -0.30
N LEU A 282 33.63 15.75 -0.39
CA LEU A 282 32.56 16.33 0.43
C LEU A 282 31.17 16.05 -0.14
N VAL A 283 30.94 16.35 -1.42
CA VAL A 283 29.66 16.12 -2.09
C VAL A 283 29.74 14.76 -2.78
N GLN A 284 29.06 13.77 -2.22
CA GLN A 284 29.08 12.40 -2.72
C GLN A 284 28.11 12.24 -3.89
N SER A 285 26.88 12.73 -3.75
CA SER A 285 25.90 12.67 -4.84
C SER A 285 24.88 13.81 -4.84
N ILE A 286 24.28 14.02 -6.00
CA ILE A 286 23.08 14.84 -6.20
C ILE A 286 22.04 14.02 -6.94
N GLU A 287 20.79 14.04 -6.47
CA GLU A 287 19.64 13.45 -7.13
C GLU A 287 18.56 14.52 -7.36
N PHE A 288 18.03 14.57 -8.58
CA PHE A 288 16.83 15.33 -8.91
C PHE A 288 15.77 14.37 -9.46
N HIS A 289 14.55 14.50 -8.98
CA HIS A 289 13.39 13.76 -9.45
C HIS A 289 12.23 14.73 -9.67
N ALA A 290 11.54 14.65 -10.81
CA ALA A 290 10.24 15.29 -11.02
C ALA A 290 9.26 14.26 -11.57
N TYR A 291 8.00 14.36 -11.16
CA TYR A 291 6.96 13.40 -11.53
C TYR A 291 5.59 14.06 -11.73
N TYR A 292 4.76 13.37 -12.51
CA TYR A 292 3.35 13.64 -12.73
C TYR A 292 2.58 12.32 -12.58
N ASN A 293 1.49 12.34 -11.82
CA ASN A 293 0.55 11.25 -11.67
C ASN A 293 -0.88 11.77 -11.91
N TYR A 294 -1.69 11.02 -12.64
CA TYR A 294 -3.11 11.29 -12.84
C TYR A 294 -3.92 10.02 -12.62
N VAL A 295 -4.92 10.11 -11.76
CA VAL A 295 -5.87 9.04 -11.45
C VAL A 295 -7.24 9.46 -11.97
N ASP A 296 -7.90 8.62 -12.77
CA ASP A 296 -9.29 8.78 -13.21
C ASP A 296 -10.10 7.55 -12.81
N HIS A 297 -10.84 7.68 -11.71
CA HIS A 297 -11.55 6.58 -11.08
C HIS A 297 -13.06 6.70 -11.33
N VAL A 298 -13.73 5.61 -11.67
CA VAL A 298 -15.19 5.56 -11.85
C VAL A 298 -15.78 4.55 -10.90
N MET A 299 -16.80 4.98 -10.17
CA MET A 299 -17.62 4.14 -9.32
C MET A 299 -19.05 4.13 -9.84
N ASP A 300 -19.67 2.97 -9.92
CA ASP A 300 -21.07 2.85 -10.30
C ASP A 300 -21.76 1.65 -9.64
N ASN A 301 -23.07 1.54 -9.80
CA ASN A 301 -23.88 0.43 -9.29
C ASN A 301 -24.47 -0.45 -10.40
N PHE A 302 -23.85 -0.48 -11.59
CA PHE A 302 -24.45 -1.15 -12.76
C PHE A 302 -23.47 -1.86 -13.69
N SER A 303 -22.17 -1.61 -13.58
CA SER A 303 -21.16 -2.26 -14.45
C SER A 303 -20.78 -3.64 -13.91
N LEU A 304 -20.62 -3.77 -12.59
CA LEU A 304 -20.21 -5.01 -11.92
C LEU A 304 -21.29 -5.60 -10.99
N ARG A 305 -22.47 -4.97 -10.94
CA ARG A 305 -23.61 -5.44 -10.14
C ARG A 305 -24.93 -5.02 -10.78
N GLU A 306 -26.02 -5.63 -10.34
CA GLU A 306 -27.37 -5.19 -10.73
C GLU A 306 -27.91 -4.13 -9.76
N PRO A 307 -28.41 -2.98 -10.25
CA PRO A 307 -29.07 -1.97 -9.41
C PRO A 307 -30.26 -2.53 -8.65
N SER A 308 -30.41 -2.14 -7.38
CA SER A 308 -31.52 -2.65 -6.54
C SER A 308 -31.83 -1.76 -5.35
N GLY A 309 -32.98 -2.04 -4.71
CA GLY A 309 -33.37 -1.41 -3.45
C GLY A 309 -33.44 0.12 -3.57
N MET A 310 -32.87 0.82 -2.58
CA MET A 310 -32.79 2.29 -2.57
C MET A 310 -31.84 2.86 -3.64
N MET A 311 -31.08 1.99 -4.32
CA MET A 311 -30.14 2.31 -5.39
C MET A 311 -30.56 1.63 -6.71
N ALA A 312 -31.88 1.52 -6.97
CA ALA A 312 -32.40 0.90 -8.20
C ALA A 312 -32.16 1.73 -9.47
N THR A 313 -31.89 3.03 -9.32
CA THR A 313 -31.49 3.89 -10.44
C THR A 313 -29.99 3.73 -10.70
N GLN A 314 -29.58 3.68 -11.97
CA GLN A 314 -28.17 3.65 -12.35
C GLN A 314 -27.50 4.99 -12.01
N MET A 315 -26.42 4.94 -11.25
CA MET A 315 -25.66 6.10 -10.77
C MET A 315 -24.18 5.90 -11.02
N ALA A 316 -23.48 7.00 -11.29
CA ALA A 316 -22.04 6.98 -11.47
C ALA A 316 -21.39 8.19 -10.80
N MET A 317 -20.21 7.98 -10.24
CA MET A 317 -19.34 8.98 -9.65
C MET A 317 -17.97 8.84 -10.27
N ASN A 318 -17.35 9.95 -10.65
CA ASN A 318 -16.06 9.93 -11.34
C ASN A 318 -15.12 10.99 -10.75
N PRO A 319 -14.48 10.68 -9.60
CA PRO A 319 -13.41 11.50 -9.08
C PRO A 319 -12.12 11.34 -9.88
N ASP A 320 -11.27 12.37 -9.87
CA ASP A 320 -9.87 12.29 -10.27
C ASP A 320 -8.94 12.91 -9.22
N ARG A 321 -7.66 12.53 -9.31
CA ARG A 321 -6.57 13.19 -8.61
C ARG A 321 -5.44 13.45 -9.58
N LYS A 322 -5.07 14.72 -9.74
CA LYS A 322 -3.84 15.10 -10.44
C LYS A 322 -2.80 15.44 -9.38
N THR A 323 -1.60 14.88 -9.51
CA THR A 323 -0.48 15.11 -8.59
C THR A 323 0.78 15.40 -9.40
N THR A 324 1.47 16.48 -9.07
CA THR A 324 2.80 16.79 -9.57
C THR A 324 3.73 17.02 -8.40
N GLY A 325 4.99 16.63 -8.53
CA GLY A 325 5.95 16.87 -7.48
C GLY A 325 7.37 16.70 -7.95
N GLY A 326 8.28 16.98 -7.04
CA GLY A 326 9.69 16.79 -7.28
C GLY A 326 10.51 16.78 -6.00
N LYS A 327 11.73 16.29 -6.12
CA LYS A 327 12.69 16.18 -5.04
C LYS A 327 14.07 16.52 -5.56
N LEU A 328 14.81 17.29 -4.77
CA LEU A 328 16.24 17.50 -4.90
C LEU A 328 16.90 16.97 -3.63
N ALA A 329 17.88 16.07 -3.78
CA ALA A 329 18.64 15.53 -2.67
C ALA A 329 20.14 15.68 -2.92
N LEU A 330 20.88 15.97 -1.86
CA LEU A 330 22.33 16.03 -1.80
C LEU A 330 22.81 15.08 -0.71
N GLU A 331 23.74 14.19 -1.05
CA GLU A 331 24.43 13.36 -0.08
C GLU A 331 25.85 13.90 0.11
N LEU A 332 26.19 14.20 1.35
CA LEU A 332 27.46 14.81 1.76
C LEU A 332 28.21 13.87 2.70
N ALA A 333 29.54 13.89 2.62
CA ALA A 333 30.44 13.20 3.55
C ALA A 333 31.54 14.16 4.05
N PRO A 334 31.25 15.06 5.01
CA PRO A 334 32.25 15.98 5.55
C PRO A 334 33.47 15.28 6.17
N THR A 335 33.27 14.06 6.65
CA THR A 335 34.32 13.13 7.11
C THR A 335 33.88 11.70 6.74
N GLU A 336 34.79 10.73 6.79
CA GLU A 336 34.45 9.31 6.57
C GLU A 336 33.43 8.76 7.57
N ALA A 337 33.33 9.38 8.76
CA ALA A 337 32.44 8.96 9.84
C ALA A 337 31.03 9.58 9.73
N VAL A 338 30.80 10.51 8.81
CA VAL A 338 29.55 11.29 8.72
C VAL A 338 28.96 11.19 7.32
N GLN A 339 27.74 10.67 7.24
CA GLN A 339 26.88 10.77 6.06
C GLN A 339 25.78 11.79 6.35
N TRP A 340 25.62 12.78 5.48
CA TRP A 340 24.66 13.86 5.66
C TRP A 340 23.83 14.07 4.40
N SER A 341 22.54 13.80 4.52
CA SER A 341 21.55 14.00 3.47
C SER A 341 20.81 15.31 3.68
N LEU A 342 20.84 16.17 2.67
CA LEU A 342 20.03 17.38 2.59
C LEU A 342 19.03 17.21 1.45
N GLY A 343 17.82 17.73 1.59
CA GLY A 343 16.92 17.76 0.45
C GLY A 343 15.72 18.65 0.58
N LEU A 344 15.15 18.93 -0.58
CA LEU A 344 13.95 19.74 -0.77
C LEU A 344 12.95 18.91 -1.56
N ASP A 345 11.72 18.83 -1.08
CA ASP A 345 10.61 18.16 -1.75
C ASP A 345 9.43 19.12 -1.94
N VAL A 346 8.74 19.00 -3.07
CA VAL A 346 7.55 19.78 -3.41
C VAL A 346 6.47 18.88 -3.96
N ARG A 347 5.21 19.19 -3.62
CA ARG A 347 4.03 18.53 -4.16
C ARG A 347 2.90 19.52 -4.38
N ASP A 348 2.24 19.41 -5.52
CA ASP A 348 0.97 20.06 -5.82
C ASP A 348 -0.01 18.97 -6.24
N ASP A 349 -1.21 18.98 -5.67
CA ASP A 349 -2.24 18.05 -6.09
C ASP A 349 -3.65 18.66 -6.04
N ARG A 350 -4.47 18.25 -7.00
CA ARG A 350 -5.82 18.76 -7.20
C ARG A 350 -6.78 17.59 -7.34
N HIS A 351 -7.88 17.66 -6.61
CA HIS A 351 -8.99 16.73 -6.71
C HIS A 351 -10.17 17.39 -7.38
N SER A 352 -10.87 16.62 -8.21
CA SER A 352 -12.13 17.04 -8.80
C SER A 352 -13.06 15.87 -9.03
N ASN A 353 -14.36 16.16 -9.14
CA ASN A 353 -15.38 15.14 -9.21
C ASN A 353 -16.51 15.54 -10.16
N ARG A 354 -17.25 14.54 -10.61
CA ARG A 354 -18.55 14.67 -11.26
C ARG A 354 -19.38 13.44 -10.94
N SER A 355 -20.68 13.60 -10.82
CA SER A 355 -21.56 12.51 -10.42
C SER A 355 -22.94 12.68 -11.02
N THR A 356 -23.55 11.60 -11.46
CA THR A 356 -24.95 11.56 -11.88
C THR A 356 -25.74 10.60 -10.99
N MET A 357 -26.97 11.01 -10.67
CA MET A 357 -27.93 10.18 -9.95
C MET A 357 -28.83 9.38 -10.89
N HIS A 358 -28.71 9.59 -12.20
CA HIS A 358 -29.52 8.93 -13.21
C HIS A 358 -28.77 8.82 -14.54
N GLN A 359 -27.84 7.86 -14.62
CA GLN A 359 -26.90 7.67 -15.74
C GLN A 359 -27.58 7.60 -17.11
N GLN A 360 -28.77 6.98 -17.19
CA GLN A 360 -29.53 6.85 -18.44
C GLN A 360 -30.12 8.17 -18.96
N LEU A 361 -30.36 9.13 -18.07
CA LEU A 361 -30.91 10.45 -18.40
C LEU A 361 -29.79 11.44 -18.70
N MET A 362 -28.73 11.40 -17.88
CA MET A 362 -27.55 12.25 -18.00
C MET A 362 -26.32 11.41 -17.70
N ASP A 363 -25.54 11.11 -18.74
CA ASP A 363 -24.27 10.41 -18.59
C ASP A 363 -23.30 11.32 -17.82
N TYR A 364 -22.64 10.80 -16.79
CA TYR A 364 -21.61 11.54 -16.06
C TYR A 364 -20.51 12.10 -16.98
N ARG A 365 -20.28 11.47 -18.14
CA ARG A 365 -19.29 11.90 -19.13
C ARG A 365 -19.62 13.24 -19.76
N ASP A 366 -20.90 13.57 -19.88
CA ASP A 366 -21.39 14.85 -20.41
C ASP A 366 -21.47 15.95 -19.34
N MET A 367 -21.27 15.58 -18.07
CA MET A 367 -21.25 16.52 -16.96
C MET A 367 -19.89 17.20 -16.82
N LYS A 368 -19.92 18.48 -16.43
CA LYS A 368 -18.74 19.24 -16.07
C LYS A 368 -18.11 18.64 -14.80
N ARG A 369 -16.77 18.52 -14.80
CA ARG A 369 -16.00 18.17 -13.62
C ARG A 369 -15.77 19.41 -12.75
N GLU A 370 -16.01 19.28 -11.45
CA GLU A 370 -15.91 20.36 -10.47
C GLU A 370 -14.78 20.04 -9.48
N ALA A 371 -13.85 20.99 -9.32
CA ALA A 371 -12.78 20.84 -8.36
C ALA A 371 -13.27 21.15 -6.95
N ASP A 372 -12.86 20.33 -5.99
CA ASP A 372 -13.27 20.43 -4.59
C ASP A 372 -12.08 20.71 -3.66
N ALA A 373 -10.87 20.28 -4.01
CA ALA A 373 -9.68 20.49 -3.19
C ALA A 373 -8.40 20.74 -4.01
N GLU A 374 -7.55 21.63 -3.51
CA GLU A 374 -6.17 21.83 -3.95
C GLU A 374 -5.25 21.75 -2.72
N PHE A 375 -4.14 21.03 -2.85
CA PHE A 375 -3.12 20.86 -1.81
C PHE A 375 -1.75 21.24 -2.37
N GLN A 376 -0.96 21.93 -1.57
CA GLN A 376 0.41 22.28 -1.89
C GLN A 376 1.31 22.00 -0.69
N GLN A 377 2.50 21.50 -0.94
CA GLN A 377 3.49 21.21 0.08
C GLN A 377 4.89 21.57 -0.42
N VAL A 378 5.67 22.19 0.45
CA VAL A 378 7.11 22.44 0.26
C VAL A 378 7.82 22.03 1.54
N GLY A 379 8.79 21.14 1.43
CA GLY A 379 9.52 20.56 2.55
C GLY A 379 11.02 20.73 2.39
N LEU A 380 11.70 21.06 3.49
CA LEU A 380 13.15 21.04 3.60
C LEU A 380 13.53 20.05 4.70
N TYR A 381 14.47 19.15 4.41
CA TYR A 381 14.96 18.17 5.37
C TYR A 381 16.48 18.11 5.46
N SER A 382 16.96 17.66 6.61
CA SER A 382 18.35 17.32 6.88
C SER A 382 18.39 16.06 7.73
N GLU A 383 19.11 15.02 7.28
CA GLU A 383 19.31 13.77 8.00
C GLU A 383 20.80 13.44 8.06
N ILE A 384 21.32 13.17 9.26
CA ILE A 384 22.73 12.89 9.51
C ILE A 384 22.85 11.51 10.15
N SER A 385 23.75 10.70 9.61
CA SER A 385 24.23 9.45 10.19
C SER A 385 25.70 9.62 10.56
N TRP A 386 26.02 9.54 11.85
CA TRP A 386 27.35 9.74 12.40
C TRP A 386 27.82 8.49 13.15
N GLU A 387 28.86 7.84 12.63
CA GLU A 387 29.57 6.75 13.29
C GLU A 387 30.62 7.33 14.25
N VAL A 388 30.27 7.47 15.53
CA VAL A 388 31.14 8.10 16.54
C VAL A 388 32.36 7.23 16.83
N LEU A 389 32.13 5.92 16.88
CA LEU A 389 33.12 4.86 17.06
C LEU A 389 32.67 3.67 16.22
N PRO A 390 33.57 2.75 15.83
CA PRO A 390 33.19 1.54 15.09
C PRO A 390 32.01 0.82 15.76
N GLY A 391 30.92 0.65 15.01
CA GLY A 391 29.70 0.00 15.49
C GLY A 391 28.84 0.84 16.45
N ARG A 392 29.10 2.13 16.60
CA ARG A 392 28.28 3.06 17.41
C ARG A 392 27.84 4.24 16.56
N ARG A 393 26.54 4.27 16.23
CA ARG A 393 25.99 5.19 15.24
C ARG A 393 24.85 6.02 15.82
N TRP A 394 24.94 7.34 15.69
CA TRP A 394 23.80 8.24 15.86
C TRP A 394 23.21 8.56 14.50
N ILE A 395 21.89 8.50 14.41
CA ILE A 395 21.16 8.93 13.22
C ILE A 395 20.11 9.91 13.69
N THR A 396 20.08 11.09 13.08
CA THR A 396 19.15 12.16 13.46
C THR A 396 18.68 12.87 12.23
N GLY A 397 17.44 13.33 12.24
CA GLY A 397 16.90 14.11 11.15
C GLY A 397 15.88 15.12 11.62
N VAL A 398 15.78 16.22 10.88
CA VAL A 398 14.76 17.24 11.05
C VAL A 398 14.20 17.64 9.70
N ARG A 399 12.90 17.94 9.66
CA ARG A 399 12.24 18.56 8.50
C ARG A 399 11.22 19.59 8.93
N VAL A 400 11.03 20.57 8.06
CA VAL A 400 10.00 21.61 8.16
C VAL A 400 9.24 21.63 6.84
N ASP A 401 7.92 21.66 6.94
CA ASP A 401 7.01 21.61 5.82
C ASP A 401 6.03 22.76 5.87
N GLU A 402 5.96 23.55 4.81
CA GLU A 402 4.83 24.43 4.57
C GLU A 402 3.77 23.64 3.80
N TRP A 403 2.57 23.56 4.38
CA TRP A 403 1.44 22.87 3.79
C TRP A 403 0.28 23.83 3.61
N GLU A 404 -0.29 23.87 2.41
CA GLU A 404 -1.47 24.65 2.07
C GLU A 404 -2.57 23.74 1.54
N VAL A 405 -3.80 24.00 1.97
CA VAL A 405 -5.01 23.38 1.42
C VAL A 405 -6.03 24.47 1.11
N ARG A 406 -6.72 24.33 -0.02
CA ARG A 406 -7.80 25.22 -0.44
C ARG A 406 -9.09 24.45 -0.64
N ASP A 407 -10.17 24.94 -0.04
CA ASP A 407 -11.50 24.36 -0.22
C ASP A 407 -12.23 25.04 -1.38
N LEU A 408 -12.41 24.29 -2.47
CA LEU A 408 -13.03 24.79 -3.70
C LEU A 408 -14.53 24.50 -3.78
N ARG A 409 -15.11 23.89 -2.73
CA ARG A 409 -16.53 23.53 -2.72
C ARG A 409 -17.38 24.74 -2.36
N ASP A 410 -18.26 25.16 -3.26
CA ASP A 410 -19.27 26.18 -2.95
C ASP A 410 -20.36 25.64 -1.99
N THR A 411 -20.61 24.33 -2.04
CA THR A 411 -21.61 23.65 -1.21
C THR A 411 -21.10 22.34 -0.62
N VAL A 412 -21.63 21.96 0.54
CA VAL A 412 -21.40 20.65 1.17
C VAL A 412 -22.67 19.81 1.07
N LYS A 413 -22.52 18.54 0.66
CA LYS A 413 -23.62 17.56 0.65
C LYS A 413 -23.83 17.01 2.06
N LEU A 414 -25.00 17.28 2.65
CA LEU A 414 -25.40 16.70 3.95
C LEU A 414 -26.10 15.33 3.78
N SER A 415 -26.69 15.10 2.61
CA SER A 415 -27.26 13.82 2.19
C SER A 415 -27.28 13.74 0.67
N MET A 416 -27.76 12.62 0.11
CA MET A 416 -27.91 12.46 -1.34
C MET A 416 -28.84 13.52 -1.98
N MET A 417 -29.76 14.10 -1.20
CA MET A 417 -30.78 15.04 -1.70
C MET A 417 -30.61 16.46 -1.15
N GLN A 418 -29.66 16.68 -0.24
CA GLN A 418 -29.52 17.95 0.45
C GLN A 418 -28.07 18.45 0.38
N SER A 419 -27.91 19.64 -0.19
CA SER A 419 -26.69 20.43 -0.14
C SER A 419 -26.96 21.76 0.53
N VAL A 420 -25.96 22.28 1.24
CA VAL A 420 -26.00 23.60 1.88
C VAL A 420 -24.77 24.40 1.51
N ALA A 421 -24.83 25.72 1.66
CA ALA A 421 -23.67 26.59 1.46
C ALA A 421 -22.50 26.12 2.33
N ASN A 422 -21.31 26.03 1.75
CA ASN A 422 -20.11 25.64 2.48
C ASN A 422 -19.58 26.85 3.28
N PRO A 423 -19.48 26.78 4.62
CA PRO A 423 -18.95 27.88 5.42
C PRO A 423 -17.48 28.20 5.12
N THR A 424 -16.74 27.29 4.51
CA THR A 424 -15.32 27.46 4.15
C THR A 424 -15.10 27.54 2.64
N ALA A 425 -16.13 27.91 1.86
CA ALA A 425 -16.03 28.03 0.41
C ALA A 425 -14.97 29.05 -0.01
N GLY A 426 -13.95 28.59 -0.74
CA GLY A 426 -12.86 29.43 -1.25
C GLY A 426 -11.76 29.72 -0.23
N ASP A 427 -11.91 29.30 1.03
CA ASP A 427 -10.92 29.49 2.07
C ASP A 427 -9.65 28.67 1.78
N SER A 428 -8.51 29.25 2.16
CA SER A 428 -7.22 28.56 2.19
C SER A 428 -6.71 28.48 3.62
N ARG A 429 -6.12 27.35 3.97
CA ARG A 429 -5.45 27.11 5.24
C ARG A 429 -3.99 26.76 4.96
N LYS A 430 -3.09 27.42 5.68
CA LYS A 430 -1.66 27.15 5.67
C LYS A 430 -1.22 26.73 7.06
N GLU A 431 -0.38 25.72 7.13
CA GLU A 431 0.27 25.27 8.36
C GLU A 431 1.76 25.06 8.11
N GLN A 432 2.58 25.33 9.12
CA GLN A 432 3.96 24.89 9.14
C GLN A 432 4.06 23.68 10.06
N LEU A 433 4.54 22.57 9.53
CA LEU A 433 4.67 21.30 10.24
C LEU A 433 6.13 20.99 10.51
N HIS A 434 6.38 20.40 11.68
CA HIS A 434 7.71 20.00 12.12
C HIS A 434 7.77 18.50 12.33
N SER A 435 8.87 17.88 11.92
CA SER A 435 9.14 16.47 12.24
C SER A 435 10.63 16.26 12.45
N GLY A 436 10.98 15.28 13.27
CA GLY A 436 12.38 14.93 13.49
C GLY A 436 12.53 13.71 14.37
N PHE A 437 13.73 13.16 14.40
CA PHE A 437 14.02 11.97 15.20
C PHE A 437 15.47 11.93 15.63
N LEU A 438 15.74 11.16 16.67
CA LEU A 438 17.08 10.80 17.13
C LEU A 438 17.11 9.30 17.42
N ARG A 439 18.00 8.58 16.75
CA ARG A 439 18.22 7.15 16.90
C ARG A 439 19.67 6.87 17.24
N TYR A 440 19.88 5.97 18.20
CA TYR A 440 21.16 5.40 18.50
C TYR A 440 21.16 3.91 18.15
N GLU A 441 22.22 3.46 17.49
CA GLU A 441 22.47 2.08 17.15
C GLU A 441 23.82 1.64 17.70
N PHE A 442 23.84 0.46 18.30
CA PHE A 442 25.01 -0.09 18.96
C PHE A 442 25.20 -1.55 18.59
N ALA A 443 26.28 -1.83 17.87
CA ALA A 443 26.76 -3.17 17.61
C ALA A 443 27.38 -3.75 18.89
N LEU A 444 26.90 -4.93 19.28
CA LEU A 444 27.38 -5.68 20.43
C LEU A 444 28.49 -6.64 20.01
N ASP A 445 29.42 -6.88 20.94
CA ASP A 445 30.41 -7.96 20.80
C ASP A 445 29.67 -9.29 20.62
N SER A 446 30.04 -10.02 19.57
CA SER A 446 29.39 -11.28 19.19
C SER A 446 30.44 -12.29 18.74
N ALA A 447 30.04 -13.57 18.66
CA ALA A 447 30.92 -14.64 18.21
C ALA A 447 31.45 -14.38 16.78
N PRO A 448 32.60 -14.97 16.40
CA PRO A 448 33.06 -14.92 15.01
C PRO A 448 31.95 -15.36 14.06
N ALA A 449 31.74 -14.62 12.97
CA ALA A 449 30.65 -14.83 12.00
C ALA A 449 29.21 -14.57 12.51
N ALA A 450 29.06 -13.87 13.64
CA ALA A 450 27.78 -13.32 14.08
C ALA A 450 27.83 -11.77 14.15
N SER A 451 26.66 -11.15 14.07
CA SER A 451 26.44 -9.75 14.38
C SER A 451 25.24 -9.60 15.30
N ALA A 452 25.33 -8.63 16.21
CA ALA A 452 24.25 -8.29 17.10
C ALA A 452 24.17 -6.77 17.22
N THR A 453 22.98 -6.20 17.07
CA THR A 453 22.78 -4.75 17.12
C THR A 453 21.58 -4.44 18.00
N VAL A 454 21.74 -3.53 18.96
CA VAL A 454 20.61 -2.91 19.67
C VAL A 454 20.40 -1.50 19.14
N TYR A 455 19.15 -1.04 19.17
CA TYR A 455 18.84 0.34 18.83
C TYR A 455 17.72 0.90 19.70
N ALA A 456 17.73 2.22 19.85
CA ALA A 456 16.65 2.99 20.45
C ALA A 456 16.51 4.30 19.68
N GLY A 457 15.29 4.67 19.29
CA GLY A 457 15.00 5.88 18.55
C GLY A 457 13.76 6.59 19.10
N LEU A 458 13.85 7.90 19.29
CA LEU A 458 12.73 8.77 19.61
C LEU A 458 12.41 9.61 18.37
N GLY A 459 11.19 9.52 17.88
CA GLY A 459 10.72 10.29 16.72
C GLY A 459 9.49 11.13 17.06
N TYR A 460 9.41 12.29 16.41
CA TYR A 460 8.31 13.23 16.46
C TYR A 460 7.84 13.52 15.03
N SER A 461 6.53 13.46 14.79
CA SER A 461 5.95 13.79 13.49
C SER A 461 4.64 14.55 13.63
N GLU A 462 4.57 15.71 12.97
CA GLU A 462 3.32 16.41 12.72
C GLU A 462 2.79 16.05 11.34
N ARG A 463 1.48 15.78 11.25
CA ARG A 463 0.81 15.37 10.02
C ARG A 463 -0.38 16.28 9.77
N PHE A 464 -0.39 16.90 8.58
CA PHE A 464 -1.56 17.63 8.10
C PHE A 464 -2.76 16.67 7.92
N PRO A 465 -4.00 17.08 8.26
CA PRO A 465 -5.19 16.28 7.97
C PRO A 465 -5.35 16.08 6.45
N ASP A 466 -5.59 14.85 6.02
CA ASP A 466 -5.63 14.52 4.59
C ASP A 466 -6.97 14.86 3.93
N TYR A 467 -7.11 14.54 2.63
CA TYR A 467 -8.35 14.79 1.88
C TYR A 467 -9.57 14.10 2.51
N TRP A 468 -9.43 12.88 2.99
CA TRP A 468 -10.53 12.10 3.54
C TRP A 468 -10.96 12.60 4.91
N GLU A 469 -10.04 13.19 5.66
CA GLU A 469 -10.29 13.82 6.96
C GLU A 469 -10.96 15.20 6.80
N ILE A 470 -10.57 16.00 5.79
CA ILE A 470 -11.10 17.37 5.59
C ILE A 470 -12.36 17.41 4.72
N PHE A 471 -12.34 16.72 3.58
CA PHE A 471 -13.33 16.92 2.50
C PHE A 471 -14.45 15.88 2.52
N ALA A 472 -14.21 14.70 3.12
CA ALA A 472 -15.20 13.63 3.21
C ALA A 472 -15.90 13.54 4.58
N LYS A 473 -15.63 14.48 5.51
CA LYS A 473 -16.12 14.47 6.90
C LYS A 473 -16.51 15.87 7.37
N GLU A 474 -17.33 15.89 8.40
CA GLU A 474 -17.66 17.08 9.20
C GLU A 474 -16.89 17.06 10.52
N THR A 475 -16.95 18.12 11.32
CA THR A 475 -16.51 18.08 12.74
C THR A 475 -17.71 18.06 13.67
N GLU A 476 -17.49 18.02 14.98
CA GLU A 476 -18.58 18.11 15.98
C GLU A 476 -19.41 19.39 15.79
N ASP A 477 -18.72 20.52 15.58
CA ASP A 477 -19.33 21.86 15.63
C ASP A 477 -19.53 22.50 14.25
N SER A 478 -18.97 21.93 13.18
CA SER A 478 -19.04 22.49 11.83
C SER A 478 -19.40 21.44 10.79
N ILE A 479 -20.05 21.87 9.70
CA ILE A 479 -20.31 21.04 8.52
C ILE A 479 -19.12 20.96 7.56
N SER A 480 -18.02 21.62 7.88
CA SER A 480 -16.74 21.54 7.18
C SER A 480 -15.63 21.22 8.18
N ALA A 481 -14.70 20.35 7.79
CA ALA A 481 -13.55 19.96 8.60
C ALA A 481 -12.24 20.67 8.23
N LEU A 482 -12.29 21.76 7.44
CA LEU A 482 -11.09 22.52 7.05
C LEU A 482 -10.23 22.97 8.24
N GLY A 483 -10.86 23.28 9.38
CA GLY A 483 -10.20 23.77 10.60
C GLY A 483 -9.74 22.69 11.60
N ILE A 484 -9.84 21.39 11.28
CA ILE A 484 -9.45 20.31 12.21
C ILE A 484 -7.94 20.34 12.52
N ALA A 485 -7.51 20.10 13.75
CA ALA A 485 -6.10 20.26 14.12
C ALA A 485 -5.20 19.19 13.46
N PRO A 486 -3.94 19.51 13.13
CA PRO A 486 -2.97 18.51 12.69
C PRO A 486 -2.67 17.49 13.79
N GLU A 487 -2.41 16.25 13.39
CA GLU A 487 -2.08 15.16 14.30
C GLU A 487 -0.60 15.19 14.66
N LYS A 488 -0.25 14.96 15.93
CA LYS A 488 1.14 15.02 16.42
C LYS A 488 1.52 13.74 17.12
N THR A 489 2.50 13.04 16.59
CA THR A 489 2.95 11.73 17.07
C THR A 489 4.31 11.83 17.72
N THR A 490 4.45 11.36 18.96
CA THR A 490 5.75 11.12 19.61
C THR A 490 5.90 9.62 19.86
N GLN A 491 6.93 8.99 19.28
CA GLN A 491 7.13 7.55 19.37
C GLN A 491 8.55 7.18 19.79
N LEU A 492 8.65 6.28 20.76
CA LEU A 492 9.86 5.57 21.12
C LEU A 492 9.85 4.19 20.44
N ASP A 493 10.85 3.90 19.63
CA ASP A 493 11.15 2.61 19.04
C ASP A 493 12.40 2.01 19.69
N MET A 494 12.37 0.74 20.05
CA MET A 494 13.52 0.01 20.58
C MET A 494 13.59 -1.37 19.95
N GLY A 495 14.79 -1.92 19.79
CA GLY A 495 14.90 -3.27 19.28
C GLY A 495 16.29 -3.89 19.35
N TYR A 496 16.32 -5.15 18.95
CA TYR A 496 17.47 -6.03 18.93
C TYR A 496 17.46 -6.84 17.64
N LEU A 497 18.60 -6.87 16.97
CA LEU A 497 18.86 -7.67 15.78
C LEU A 497 20.01 -8.62 16.09
N TYR A 498 19.87 -9.87 15.65
CA TYR A 498 20.89 -10.88 15.71
C TYR A 498 20.98 -11.59 14.36
N SER A 499 22.19 -11.77 13.86
CA SER A 499 22.48 -12.56 12.67
C SER A 499 23.66 -13.47 12.98
N GLY A 500 23.48 -14.78 12.84
CA GLY A 500 24.54 -15.77 12.93
C GLY A 500 24.32 -16.87 11.89
N GLU A 501 25.20 -17.87 11.87
CA GLU A 501 25.20 -18.90 10.81
C GLU A 501 23.92 -19.75 10.73
N ARG A 502 23.24 -19.98 11.86
CA ARG A 502 22.02 -20.80 11.94
C ARG A 502 20.79 -20.05 12.44
N LEU A 503 20.98 -18.94 13.13
CA LEU A 503 19.91 -18.18 13.76
C LEU A 503 19.99 -16.74 13.30
N SER A 504 18.88 -16.20 12.84
CA SER A 504 18.67 -14.76 12.73
C SER A 504 17.40 -14.40 13.51
N ALA A 505 17.46 -13.34 14.30
CA ALA A 505 16.34 -12.88 15.09
C ALA A 505 16.23 -11.36 15.07
N SER A 506 15.01 -10.85 15.06
CA SER A 506 14.68 -9.44 15.20
C SER A 506 13.58 -9.32 16.25
N VAL A 507 13.74 -8.41 17.19
CA VAL A 507 12.71 -8.03 18.16
C VAL A 507 12.63 -6.53 18.15
N SER A 508 11.43 -5.99 17.95
CA SER A 508 11.19 -4.55 18.03
C SER A 508 9.95 -4.27 18.87
N THR A 509 10.02 -3.20 19.64
CA THR A 509 8.92 -2.69 20.47
C THR A 509 8.76 -1.20 20.21
N PHE A 510 7.54 -0.71 20.29
CA PHE A 510 7.26 0.72 20.20
C PHE A 510 6.26 1.14 21.27
N ALA A 511 6.35 2.42 21.65
CA ALA A 511 5.36 3.11 22.45
C ALA A 511 5.19 4.52 21.91
N ASN A 512 3.94 4.92 21.70
CA ASN A 512 3.57 6.13 20.97
C ASN A 512 2.47 6.87 21.74
N THR A 513 2.61 8.19 21.89
CA THR A 513 1.54 9.13 22.24
C THR A 513 1.22 9.99 21.01
N VAL A 514 -0.07 10.06 20.68
CA VAL A 514 -0.59 10.86 19.58
C VAL A 514 -1.52 11.91 20.14
N ASP A 515 -1.06 13.15 20.15
CA ASP A 515 -1.90 14.30 20.46
C ASP A 515 -2.72 14.65 19.22
N ASP A 516 -3.97 15.05 19.42
CA ASP A 516 -4.87 15.44 18.34
C ASP A 516 -5.06 14.34 17.27
N TYR A 517 -5.03 13.05 17.63
CA TYR A 517 -5.32 11.91 16.75
C TYR A 517 -6.65 12.11 16.01
N LEU A 518 -6.58 12.04 14.68
CA LEU A 518 -7.73 12.25 13.80
C LEU A 518 -8.56 10.96 13.70
N MET A 519 -9.55 10.85 14.59
CA MET A 519 -10.48 9.73 14.66
C MET A 519 -11.73 10.00 13.83
N ILE A 520 -12.18 8.98 13.10
CA ILE A 520 -13.47 9.01 12.42
C ILE A 520 -14.53 8.37 13.32
N GLN A 521 -15.65 9.06 13.51
CA GLN A 521 -16.81 8.56 14.25
C GLN A 521 -18.07 8.63 13.37
N THR A 522 -18.72 7.49 13.18
CA THR A 522 -19.97 7.37 12.44
C THR A 522 -21.16 7.33 13.39
N GLY A 523 -22.35 7.59 12.84
CA GLY A 523 -23.56 7.62 13.65
C GLY A 523 -23.69 8.88 14.51
N TYR A 524 -22.80 9.87 14.37
CA TYR A 524 -22.76 11.04 15.24
C TYR A 524 -23.99 11.93 15.01
N MET A 525 -24.71 12.24 16.09
CA MET A 525 -25.97 12.97 16.03
C MET A 525 -25.71 14.48 16.11
N LYS A 526 -26.08 15.22 15.06
CA LYS A 526 -26.01 16.68 14.99
C LYS A 526 -27.38 17.29 14.80
N SER A 527 -27.53 18.55 15.16
CA SER A 527 -28.70 19.33 14.78
C SER A 527 -28.84 19.36 13.24
N ALA A 528 -30.06 19.22 12.75
CA ALA A 528 -30.38 19.43 11.36
C ALA A 528 -30.06 20.88 10.97
N VAL A 529 -29.53 21.05 9.77
CA VAL A 529 -29.24 22.37 9.22
C VAL A 529 -30.53 22.88 8.58
N SER A 530 -31.10 23.95 9.15
CA SER A 530 -32.28 24.62 8.60
C SER A 530 -31.94 25.18 7.22
N THR A 531 -32.59 24.68 6.18
CA THR A 531 -32.51 25.27 4.84
C THR A 531 -33.68 26.22 4.65
N ASP A 532 -33.41 27.41 4.12
CA ASP A 532 -34.42 28.45 3.84
C ASP A 532 -35.43 28.04 2.73
N THR A 533 -35.32 26.80 2.24
CA THR A 533 -36.22 26.16 1.28
C THR A 533 -37.51 25.69 1.95
N GLY A 534 -38.35 26.62 2.40
CA GLY A 534 -39.83 26.61 2.38
C GLY A 534 -40.68 25.34 2.63
N MET A 535 -40.14 24.21 3.10
CA MET A 535 -40.93 23.05 3.54
C MET A 535 -41.08 23.11 5.06
N SER A 536 -41.69 24.20 5.52
CA SER A 536 -42.21 24.35 6.88
C SER A 536 -43.39 23.38 7.05
N GLY A 537 -43.15 22.27 7.73
CA GLY A 537 -44.22 21.28 7.98
C GLY A 537 -43.99 20.30 9.13
N MET A 538 -42.94 20.47 9.94
CA MET A 538 -42.86 19.78 11.24
C MET A 538 -42.32 20.75 12.30
N ASP A 539 -43.23 21.15 13.17
CA ASP A 539 -43.02 22.08 14.26
C ASP A 539 -42.01 21.54 15.30
N GLY A 540 -41.05 22.36 15.71
CA GLY A 540 -40.62 22.49 17.11
C GLY A 540 -39.77 21.38 17.76
N ALA A 541 -39.47 20.26 17.10
CA ALA A 541 -38.39 19.37 17.54
C ALA A 541 -37.11 19.77 16.80
N SER A 542 -36.00 19.97 17.51
CA SER A 542 -34.69 20.07 16.85
C SER A 542 -34.44 18.75 16.12
N ALA A 543 -34.78 18.70 14.82
CA ALA A 543 -34.57 17.50 14.04
C ALA A 543 -33.07 17.18 14.13
N MET A 544 -32.74 15.99 14.61
CA MET A 544 -31.35 15.53 14.66
C MET A 544 -31.08 14.74 13.38
N ARG A 545 -29.86 14.85 12.86
CA ARG A 545 -29.35 14.04 11.74
C ARG A 545 -28.14 13.26 12.20
N SER A 546 -27.97 12.06 11.63
CA SER A 546 -26.77 11.26 11.83
C SER A 546 -25.75 11.55 10.72
N THR A 547 -24.47 11.68 11.06
CA THR A 547 -23.40 11.91 10.09
C THR A 547 -22.10 11.23 10.53
N SER A 548 -21.11 11.24 9.65
CA SER A 548 -19.74 10.84 9.98
C SER A 548 -18.89 12.08 10.21
N ILE A 549 -18.24 12.13 11.36
CA ILE A 549 -17.36 13.25 11.73
C ILE A 549 -15.91 12.80 11.89
N VAL A 550 -15.01 13.77 11.80
CA VAL A 550 -13.62 13.67 12.28
C VAL A 550 -13.51 14.45 13.61
N ARG A 551 -12.77 13.88 14.57
CA ARG A 551 -12.50 14.48 15.89
C ARG A 551 -11.01 14.34 16.20
N ASN A 552 -10.44 15.37 16.82
CA ASN A 552 -9.13 15.27 17.46
C ASN A 552 -9.33 14.64 18.86
N ILE A 553 -8.59 13.58 19.16
CA ILE A 553 -8.54 12.93 20.47
C ILE A 553 -7.08 12.68 20.86
N ASP A 554 -6.79 12.54 22.14
CA ASP A 554 -5.49 12.06 22.60
C ASP A 554 -5.49 10.54 22.63
N ALA A 555 -4.48 9.92 22.03
CA ALA A 555 -4.37 8.49 21.92
C ALA A 555 -2.98 7.98 22.31
N ARG A 556 -2.94 6.76 22.81
CA ARG A 556 -1.68 6.06 23.11
C ARG A 556 -1.69 4.69 22.45
N THR A 557 -0.59 4.30 21.81
CA THR A 557 -0.41 2.95 21.27
C THR A 557 0.94 2.36 21.65
N TRP A 558 1.01 1.03 21.70
CA TRP A 558 2.25 0.30 21.95
C TRP A 558 2.16 -1.11 21.40
N GLY A 559 3.32 -1.71 21.13
CA GLY A 559 3.34 -3.03 20.53
C GLY A 559 4.70 -3.70 20.50
N LEU A 560 4.68 -4.92 19.97
CA LEU A 560 5.81 -5.83 19.84
C LEU A 560 5.73 -6.49 18.46
N GLU A 561 6.88 -6.59 17.80
CA GLU A 561 7.09 -7.38 16.60
C GLU A 561 8.33 -8.26 16.83
N MET A 562 8.23 -9.54 16.52
CA MET A 562 9.33 -10.50 16.63
C MET A 562 9.41 -11.32 15.35
N GLU A 563 10.63 -11.53 14.87
CA GLU A 563 10.96 -12.43 13.76
C GLU A 563 12.11 -13.32 14.21
N LEU A 564 11.99 -14.63 13.99
CA LEU A 564 13.02 -15.62 14.29
C LEU A 564 13.12 -16.58 13.12
N ASN A 565 14.33 -16.75 12.60
CA ASN A 565 14.65 -17.65 11.50
C ASN A 565 15.73 -18.61 11.98
N TYR A 566 15.43 -19.91 12.01
CA TYR A 566 16.36 -20.92 12.53
C TYR A 566 16.56 -22.07 11.54
N ARG A 567 17.81 -22.31 11.17
CA ARG A 567 18.24 -23.44 10.34
C ARG A 567 18.47 -24.67 11.21
N LEU A 568 17.45 -25.52 11.30
CA LEU A 568 17.46 -26.78 12.06
C LEU A 568 18.50 -27.76 11.49
N GLN A 569 18.55 -27.86 10.17
CA GLN A 569 19.52 -28.61 9.37
C GLN A 569 19.78 -27.85 8.07
N ASP A 570 20.77 -28.25 7.26
CA ASP A 570 21.13 -27.52 6.04
C ASP A 570 19.98 -27.37 5.04
N ASN A 571 19.07 -28.34 5.03
CA ASN A 571 17.88 -28.42 4.18
C ASN A 571 16.57 -28.18 4.94
N LEU A 572 16.60 -27.82 6.23
CA LEU A 572 15.39 -27.65 7.04
C LEU A 572 15.49 -26.36 7.86
N ARG A 573 14.59 -25.42 7.62
CA ARG A 573 14.51 -24.15 8.35
C ARG A 573 13.11 -23.93 8.92
N THR A 574 13.04 -23.24 10.04
CA THR A 574 11.79 -22.78 10.66
C THR A 574 11.82 -21.28 10.84
N GLU A 575 10.66 -20.66 10.67
CA GLU A 575 10.47 -19.22 10.77
C GLU A 575 9.31 -18.94 11.73
N LEU A 576 9.49 -18.02 12.66
CA LEU A 576 8.45 -17.56 13.57
C LEU A 576 8.33 -16.04 13.46
N THR A 577 7.14 -15.56 13.19
CA THR A 577 6.80 -14.13 13.25
C THR A 577 5.69 -13.93 14.28
N VAL A 578 5.81 -12.91 15.12
CA VAL A 578 4.78 -12.51 16.08
C VAL A 578 4.59 -11.00 15.99
N SER A 579 3.34 -10.54 15.96
CA SER A 579 3.00 -9.11 16.03
C SER A 579 1.84 -8.85 16.98
N SER A 580 1.91 -7.78 17.75
CA SER A 580 0.85 -7.36 18.67
C SER A 580 0.84 -5.85 18.83
N VAL A 581 -0.35 -5.27 18.77
CA VAL A 581 -0.57 -3.84 19.02
C VAL A 581 -1.75 -3.63 19.97
N ARG A 582 -1.57 -2.65 20.86
CA ARG A 582 -2.60 -2.15 21.78
C ARG A 582 -2.63 -0.64 21.73
N GLY A 583 -3.77 -0.10 22.16
CA GLY A 583 -3.93 1.33 22.26
C GLY A 583 -5.17 1.74 23.03
N ALA A 584 -5.15 2.99 23.48
CA ALA A 584 -6.19 3.64 24.25
C ALA A 584 -6.53 4.99 23.60
N ASN A 585 -7.82 5.31 23.59
CA ASN A 585 -8.33 6.65 23.38
C ASN A 585 -8.42 7.29 24.76
N GLU A 586 -7.47 8.18 25.08
CA GLU A 586 -7.35 8.80 26.39
C GLU A 586 -8.42 9.87 26.63
N SER A 587 -8.90 10.52 25.56
CA SER A 587 -9.98 11.51 25.64
C SER A 587 -11.33 10.90 26.04
N ASP A 588 -11.69 9.76 25.45
CA ASP A 588 -12.97 9.09 25.74
C ASP A 588 -12.85 8.00 26.83
N GLY A 589 -11.63 7.63 27.26
CA GLY A 589 -11.39 6.56 28.23
C GLY A 589 -11.70 5.15 27.70
N THR A 590 -11.60 4.95 26.38
CA THR A 590 -11.91 3.70 25.67
C THR A 590 -10.67 3.07 25.05
N THR A 591 -10.79 1.87 24.47
CA THR A 591 -9.75 1.34 23.58
C THR A 591 -9.72 2.17 22.29
N LEU A 592 -8.54 2.32 21.69
CA LEU A 592 -8.47 2.87 20.35
C LEU A 592 -9.05 1.84 19.37
N ALA A 593 -9.93 2.30 18.47
CA ALA A 593 -10.57 1.46 17.45
C ALA A 593 -9.59 0.97 16.38
N GLN A 594 -9.99 -0.05 15.61
CA GLN A 594 -9.28 -0.56 14.43
C GLN A 594 -7.86 -1.08 14.72
N LEU A 595 -7.65 -1.63 15.91
CA LEU A 595 -6.40 -2.29 16.26
C LEU A 595 -6.50 -3.81 16.01
N PRO A 596 -5.62 -4.39 15.18
CA PRO A 596 -5.62 -5.84 14.96
C PRO A 596 -5.29 -6.61 16.26
N PRO A 597 -5.74 -7.87 16.39
CA PRO A 597 -5.36 -8.75 17.49
C PRO A 597 -3.87 -9.10 17.43
N TRP A 598 -3.40 -9.85 18.43
CA TRP A 598 -2.09 -10.46 18.28
C TRP A 598 -2.15 -11.58 17.24
N GLU A 599 -1.08 -11.72 16.47
CA GLU A 599 -0.94 -12.69 15.40
C GLU A 599 0.42 -13.37 15.50
N ALA A 600 0.45 -14.68 15.21
CA ALA A 600 1.69 -15.44 15.05
C ALA A 600 1.67 -16.25 13.75
N ARG A 601 2.83 -16.39 13.12
CA ARG A 601 3.07 -17.22 11.94
C ARG A 601 4.24 -18.14 12.21
N LEU A 602 4.02 -19.44 12.06
CA LEU A 602 5.04 -20.46 12.20
C LEU A 602 5.20 -21.19 10.87
N GLY A 603 6.37 -21.03 10.25
CA GLY A 603 6.78 -21.68 9.03
C GLY A 603 7.74 -22.84 9.27
N LEU A 604 7.59 -23.90 8.50
CA LEU A 604 8.56 -24.98 8.38
C LEU A 604 8.84 -25.26 6.91
N TYR A 605 10.11 -25.24 6.54
CA TYR A 605 10.55 -25.25 5.16
C TYR A 605 11.63 -26.28 4.95
N TYR A 606 11.44 -27.12 3.95
CA TYR A 606 12.39 -28.14 3.54
C TYR A 606 12.86 -27.88 2.11
N GLU A 607 14.18 -27.83 1.91
CA GLU A 607 14.80 -27.43 0.64
C GLU A 607 15.87 -28.42 0.17
N LEU A 608 15.72 -28.91 -1.05
CA LEU A 608 16.69 -29.71 -1.81
C LEU A 608 17.06 -28.95 -3.09
N PRO A 609 18.17 -29.25 -3.77
CA PRO A 609 18.65 -28.43 -4.90
C PRO A 609 17.65 -28.14 -6.03
N ARG A 610 16.61 -28.96 -6.22
CA ARG A 610 15.55 -28.75 -7.22
C ARG A 610 14.13 -28.74 -6.65
N TRP A 611 13.97 -29.01 -5.36
CA TRP A 611 12.64 -29.19 -4.76
C TRP A 611 12.57 -28.42 -3.44
N SER A 612 11.45 -27.76 -3.20
CA SER A 612 11.11 -27.18 -1.91
C SER A 612 9.72 -27.63 -1.48
N ALA A 613 9.52 -27.69 -0.17
CA ALA A 613 8.21 -27.85 0.44
C ALA A 613 8.10 -26.95 1.67
N GLY A 614 6.94 -26.35 1.87
CA GLY A 614 6.67 -25.46 2.98
C GLY A 614 5.32 -25.74 3.63
N VAL A 615 5.28 -25.56 4.94
CA VAL A 615 4.04 -25.50 5.74
C VAL A 615 4.06 -24.20 6.53
N LEU A 616 2.96 -23.46 6.48
CA LEU A 616 2.76 -22.21 7.20
C LEU A 616 1.51 -22.34 8.08
N TRP A 617 1.66 -22.13 9.38
CA TRP A 617 0.53 -21.98 10.30
C TRP A 617 0.44 -20.53 10.76
N ARG A 618 -0.67 -19.86 10.43
CA ARG A 618 -1.02 -18.52 10.89
C ARG A 618 -2.11 -18.64 11.96
N SER A 619 -1.81 -18.15 13.15
CA SER A 619 -2.75 -18.11 14.28
C SER A 619 -3.08 -16.66 14.61
N ILE A 620 -4.37 -16.33 14.55
CA ILE A 620 -4.91 -15.01 14.83
C ILE A 620 -5.75 -15.14 16.09
N ALA A 621 -5.55 -14.26 17.06
CA ALA A 621 -6.33 -14.32 18.28
C ALA A 621 -7.66 -13.58 18.18
N SER A 622 -8.55 -13.86 19.13
CA SER A 622 -9.76 -13.06 19.28
C SER A 622 -9.42 -11.61 19.65
N GLN A 623 -10.30 -10.71 19.24
CA GLN A 623 -10.23 -9.29 19.59
C GLN A 623 -11.54 -8.86 20.23
N GLU A 624 -11.49 -8.60 21.53
CA GLU A 624 -12.62 -8.08 22.31
C GLU A 624 -12.54 -6.56 22.51
N ARG A 625 -11.40 -5.94 22.18
CA ARG A 625 -11.18 -4.51 22.38
C ARG A 625 -11.69 -3.76 21.17
N VAL A 626 -12.92 -3.26 21.26
CA VAL A 626 -13.58 -2.50 20.20
C VAL A 626 -14.16 -1.18 20.71
N ASP A 627 -14.23 -0.19 19.81
CA ASP A 627 -14.97 1.06 20.03
C ASP A 627 -15.93 1.30 18.86
N ILE A 628 -17.14 0.75 18.99
CA ILE A 628 -18.10 0.58 17.90
C ILE A 628 -18.49 1.92 17.26
N GLY A 629 -18.47 1.97 15.93
CA GLY A 629 -18.75 3.17 15.13
C GLY A 629 -17.57 4.15 15.07
N LYS A 630 -16.43 3.82 15.67
CA LYS A 630 -15.20 4.61 15.59
C LYS A 630 -14.11 3.89 14.82
N GLY A 631 -13.14 4.64 14.34
CA GLY A 631 -12.03 4.13 13.57
C GLY A 631 -11.26 5.24 12.88
N ASN A 632 -10.88 4.99 11.64
CA ASN A 632 -10.13 5.92 10.81
C ASN A 632 -10.75 5.99 9.40
N ILE A 633 -10.08 6.69 8.49
CA ILE A 633 -10.57 6.84 7.11
C ILE A 633 -10.68 5.51 6.34
N ALA A 634 -9.94 4.49 6.78
CA ALA A 634 -9.83 3.20 6.10
C ALA A 634 -10.78 2.14 6.66
N GLY A 635 -11.23 2.22 7.92
CA GLY A 635 -12.16 1.26 8.53
C GLY A 635 -12.70 1.68 9.91
N GLN A 636 -13.65 0.92 10.46
CA GLN A 636 -14.34 1.16 11.74
C GLN A 636 -14.62 -0.15 12.47
N ASP A 637 -14.77 -0.06 13.80
CA ASP A 637 -15.18 -1.21 14.61
C ASP A 637 -16.70 -1.39 14.57
N PHE A 638 -17.13 -2.65 14.43
CA PHE A 638 -18.54 -3.03 14.44
C PHE A 638 -18.86 -4.07 15.53
N GLY A 639 -17.83 -4.72 16.08
CA GLY A 639 -17.97 -5.76 17.08
C GLY A 639 -16.69 -6.61 17.19
N PRO A 640 -16.62 -7.48 18.22
CA PRO A 640 -15.47 -8.36 18.43
C PRO A 640 -15.27 -9.35 17.28
N THR A 641 -14.14 -10.04 17.29
CA THR A 641 -13.84 -11.17 16.39
C THR A 641 -13.29 -12.35 17.15
N ASP A 642 -13.66 -13.55 16.70
CA ASP A 642 -13.11 -14.80 17.21
C ASP A 642 -11.65 -15.02 16.76
N ALA A 643 -10.99 -16.00 17.38
CA ALA A 643 -9.68 -16.47 16.96
C ALA A 643 -9.80 -17.33 15.70
N ALA A 644 -8.76 -17.36 14.87
CA ALA A 644 -8.72 -18.14 13.64
C ALA A 644 -7.37 -18.85 13.47
N ASN A 645 -7.38 -20.04 12.88
CA ASN A 645 -6.17 -20.81 12.59
C ASN A 645 -6.13 -21.25 11.12
N ILE A 646 -5.18 -20.68 10.39
CA ILE A 646 -5.04 -20.88 8.95
C ILE A 646 -3.79 -21.73 8.73
N LEU A 647 -3.97 -22.90 8.13
CA LEU A 647 -2.88 -23.77 7.71
C LEU A 647 -2.73 -23.70 6.20
N SER A 648 -1.51 -23.45 5.72
CA SER A 648 -1.18 -23.35 4.31
C SER A 648 0.00 -24.27 3.98
N VAL A 649 0.03 -24.82 2.77
CA VAL A 649 1.12 -25.68 2.28
C VAL A 649 1.55 -25.26 0.88
N ASN A 650 2.83 -25.41 0.58
CA ASN A 650 3.38 -25.11 -0.74
C ASN A 650 4.48 -26.10 -1.14
N ALA A 651 4.73 -26.18 -2.45
CA ALA A 651 5.85 -26.91 -3.03
C ALA A 651 6.42 -26.14 -4.23
N GLY A 652 7.74 -26.21 -4.39
CA GLY A 652 8.46 -25.66 -5.54
C GLY A 652 9.28 -26.73 -6.24
N TRP A 653 9.34 -26.64 -7.57
CA TRP A 653 10.14 -27.49 -8.43
C TRP A 653 10.91 -26.64 -9.43
N ARG A 654 12.23 -26.60 -9.29
CA ARG A 654 13.14 -25.95 -10.21
C ARG A 654 13.53 -26.93 -11.33
N LEU A 655 12.87 -26.80 -12.48
CA LEU A 655 13.06 -27.70 -13.63
C LEU A 655 14.41 -27.46 -14.31
N THR A 656 14.73 -26.18 -14.53
CA THR A 656 16.02 -25.68 -15.03
C THR A 656 16.47 -24.52 -14.15
N ASN A 657 17.63 -23.90 -14.42
CA ASN A 657 18.02 -22.71 -13.64
C ASN A 657 17.11 -21.51 -13.94
N GLU A 658 16.50 -21.52 -15.12
CA GLU A 658 15.66 -20.46 -15.68
C GLU A 658 14.17 -20.69 -15.45
N LEU A 659 13.73 -21.92 -15.14
CA LEU A 659 12.31 -22.28 -14.99
C LEU A 659 12.00 -22.87 -13.61
N LEU A 660 11.14 -22.15 -12.88
CA LEU A 660 10.59 -22.54 -11.58
C LEU A 660 9.08 -22.73 -11.68
N LEU A 661 8.58 -23.87 -11.20
CA LEU A 661 7.16 -24.10 -10.95
C LEU A 661 6.91 -24.12 -9.45
N THR A 662 5.91 -23.41 -8.97
CA THR A 662 5.45 -23.44 -7.58
C THR A 662 3.95 -23.68 -7.52
N ALA A 663 3.50 -24.42 -6.53
CA ALA A 663 2.08 -24.64 -6.27
C ALA A 663 1.81 -24.59 -4.78
N GLY A 664 0.59 -24.22 -4.41
CA GLY A 664 0.19 -24.14 -3.01
C GLY A 664 -1.30 -24.31 -2.79
N ILE A 665 -1.62 -24.59 -1.54
CA ILE A 665 -2.97 -24.57 -0.99
C ILE A 665 -2.94 -23.63 0.20
N ASP A 666 -3.71 -22.57 0.13
CA ASP A 666 -3.95 -21.65 1.24
C ASP A 666 -5.25 -22.01 1.95
N ASN A 667 -5.25 -21.82 3.27
CA ASN A 667 -6.38 -22.18 4.13
C ASN A 667 -6.83 -23.64 3.90
N LEU A 668 -5.89 -24.57 3.99
CA LEU A 668 -6.08 -26.01 3.77
C LEU A 668 -7.27 -26.59 4.55
N LEU A 669 -7.54 -26.04 5.73
CA LEU A 669 -8.60 -26.48 6.63
C LEU A 669 -9.97 -25.84 6.34
N ASP A 670 -10.05 -24.93 5.36
CA ASP A 670 -11.29 -24.19 5.04
C ASP A 670 -11.83 -23.37 6.22
N GLU A 671 -10.94 -22.77 7.02
CA GLU A 671 -11.33 -21.94 8.15
C GLU A 671 -12.13 -20.73 7.67
N THR A 672 -13.34 -20.54 8.20
CA THR A 672 -14.14 -19.32 8.00
C THR A 672 -13.69 -18.26 8.99
N TYR A 673 -13.09 -17.17 8.48
CA TYR A 673 -12.65 -16.07 9.34
C TYR A 673 -12.66 -14.74 8.62
N ALA A 674 -12.62 -13.66 9.39
CA ALA A 674 -12.39 -12.30 8.89
C ALA A 674 -11.28 -11.63 9.71
N GLU A 675 -10.45 -10.81 9.07
CA GLU A 675 -9.55 -9.93 9.81
C GLU A 675 -10.35 -8.96 10.66
N HIS A 676 -9.97 -8.73 11.91
CA HIS A 676 -10.71 -7.83 12.82
C HIS A 676 -11.04 -6.46 12.23
N ILE A 677 -10.07 -5.92 11.49
CA ILE A 677 -10.11 -4.58 10.89
C ILE A 677 -10.83 -4.54 9.53
N SER A 678 -11.30 -5.67 9.00
CA SER A 678 -12.07 -5.70 7.75
C SER A 678 -13.37 -4.91 7.87
N ARG A 679 -13.83 -4.41 6.71
CA ARG A 679 -15.06 -3.63 6.62
C ARG A 679 -16.29 -4.52 6.84
N ALA A 680 -17.38 -3.89 7.28
CA ALA A 680 -18.70 -4.51 7.32
C ALA A 680 -19.20 -4.82 5.90
N GLY A 681 -19.91 -5.91 5.71
CA GLY A 681 -20.54 -6.25 4.43
C GLY A 681 -21.75 -5.37 4.14
N ALA A 682 -21.89 -4.94 2.89
CA ALA A 682 -23.09 -4.25 2.41
C ALA A 682 -24.15 -5.25 1.96
N THR A 683 -25.40 -4.81 1.92
CA THR A 683 -26.48 -5.58 1.29
C THR A 683 -26.34 -5.47 -0.23
N ILE A 684 -25.98 -6.57 -0.90
CA ILE A 684 -25.78 -6.64 -2.35
C ILE A 684 -26.69 -7.76 -2.91
N PRO A 685 -27.53 -7.51 -3.93
CA PRO A 685 -28.36 -8.56 -4.52
C PRO A 685 -27.52 -9.73 -5.04
N GLY A 686 -27.98 -10.94 -4.73
CA GLY A 686 -27.29 -12.17 -5.14
C GLY A 686 -26.19 -12.61 -4.16
N PHE A 687 -25.88 -11.82 -3.13
CA PHE A 687 -24.89 -12.15 -2.12
C PHE A 687 -25.49 -12.13 -0.72
N ASP A 688 -24.95 -12.98 0.15
CA ASP A 688 -25.31 -12.97 1.56
C ASP A 688 -24.73 -11.74 2.26
N GLN A 689 -25.51 -11.14 3.17
CA GLN A 689 -25.04 -10.01 3.94
C GLN A 689 -24.10 -10.49 5.05
N LEU A 690 -22.81 -10.22 4.88
CA LEU A 690 -21.80 -10.52 5.88
C LEU A 690 -21.74 -9.44 6.96
N THR A 691 -21.56 -9.85 8.22
CA THR A 691 -21.30 -8.89 9.31
C THR A 691 -19.98 -8.16 9.09
N ARG A 692 -18.99 -8.88 8.56
CA ARG A 692 -17.67 -8.43 8.19
C ARG A 692 -17.22 -9.22 6.97
N ILE A 693 -16.49 -8.62 6.05
CA ILE A 693 -15.99 -9.34 4.88
C ILE A 693 -15.03 -10.44 5.34
N ASN A 694 -15.42 -11.68 5.09
CA ASN A 694 -14.61 -12.86 5.37
C ASN A 694 -13.41 -12.93 4.41
N GLU A 695 -12.34 -13.57 4.86
CA GLU A 695 -11.22 -13.94 4.00
C GLU A 695 -11.59 -15.17 3.15
N PRO A 696 -10.89 -15.41 2.03
CA PRO A 696 -11.13 -16.60 1.23
C PRO A 696 -11.00 -17.90 2.02
N GLY A 697 -11.85 -18.87 1.68
CA GLY A 697 -11.73 -20.26 2.11
C GLY A 697 -10.50 -20.93 1.50
N ARG A 698 -10.56 -22.24 1.30
CA ARG A 698 -9.45 -23.01 0.73
C ARG A 698 -9.21 -22.59 -0.73
N THR A 699 -8.01 -22.09 -1.01
CA THR A 699 -7.61 -21.69 -2.37
C THR A 699 -6.39 -22.48 -2.83
N LEU A 700 -6.45 -22.96 -4.07
CA LEU A 700 -5.38 -23.67 -4.76
C LEU A 700 -4.78 -22.77 -5.83
N TRP A 701 -3.47 -22.88 -6.03
CA TRP A 701 -2.75 -22.12 -7.05
C TRP A 701 -1.54 -22.83 -7.61
N LEU A 702 -1.19 -22.47 -8.83
CA LEU A 702 -0.01 -22.89 -9.57
C LEU A 702 0.61 -21.68 -10.25
N LYS A 703 1.91 -21.49 -10.09
CA LYS A 703 2.68 -20.42 -10.71
C LYS A 703 3.89 -21.00 -11.45
N GLY A 704 4.13 -20.50 -12.66
CA GLY A 704 5.36 -20.71 -13.40
C GLY A 704 6.13 -19.40 -13.51
N VAL A 705 7.44 -19.44 -13.29
CA VAL A 705 8.35 -18.32 -13.47
C VAL A 705 9.45 -18.75 -14.42
N TYR A 706 9.67 -17.96 -15.46
CA TYR A 706 10.81 -18.10 -16.36
C TYR A 706 11.66 -16.84 -16.32
N SER A 707 12.97 -16.99 -16.09
CA SER A 707 13.92 -15.88 -15.93
C SER A 707 15.26 -16.23 -16.57
N PHE A 708 15.81 -15.37 -17.42
CA PHE A 708 17.16 -15.52 -17.98
C PHE A 708 17.92 -14.20 -18.15
#